data_AF-A0A0F7ZM10-F1
#
_entry.id   AF-A0A0F7ZM10-F1
#
_cell.length_a   1.000
_cell.length_b   1.000
_cell.length_c   1.000
_cell.angle_alpha   90.00
_cell.angle_beta   90.00
_cell.angle_gamma   90.00
#
_symmetry.space_group_name_H-M   'P 1'
#
loop_
_entity.id
_entity.type
_entity.pdbx_description
1 polymer ?
#
loop_
_entity_poly.entity_id
_entity_poly.type
_entity_poly.pdbx_seq_one_letter_code
_entity_poly.pdbx_strand_id
1 'polypeptide(L)'
;MVAKTRAASTRSSGRRAARPEPDKSVAEPSSGPADDDDDDEEEGIEFEDVVLPEPTVQTLERESSDEDGEGEDEEDIPLEDFGRAESLKTGLRQAEDVWKTRFEVTRRGLRRALWAEEPEHLEDYEPPSDLDSCLDRADFREAARTLQGSRDVGAQLYCALLRSVGVRARLVCSLQPLACVGGGPTLPKPREKAKMSTPTKNKSIPDVKARAEVTTEKEAASSPVGLSARRRLGHPHAAAYNFKPAPSPPRARKAFEAPVKIRESPFPVYWVEVLDVGHQKWQPVDPVVLRSFWKPKIFEPPITDKENSLCYVIAFEADGTAKDVTRRYAKAYTAKTRKLRVESAMEDGDAWWRRVMKFFRPKRPTDLDLIEDNELAGAEAREPMPRNVQDFKNHPVYALERHLRRHEALIPDATPSGTVASGTRGPLEKVYRRKDVRVVRSADKWYRLGREVKPNEIPAKWLPKRAKPRRSRLESPEEVEADDAGVPVYRLDQTELYEPPPVRNGRVPKNKFGNIEVYVPSMVPRGAVHIIHEHARRAAYLLGIDHAPALTGFEFKGRQGTAVLRGIVVAAEYQEAVQAVLDGLGNVEQELADERKRLLALRMWRKLLMGLRIRERIWSGVDAVEKDEAERQAELEAGISDAESDMTEELDMVVDDEGEGGGFLIE
;
A
#
# COMPACT_ATOMS: atom_id res chain seq x y z
N MET A 1 39.95 18.64 -54.10
CA MET A 1 41.35 18.86 -54.51
C MET A 1 42.25 18.70 -53.30
N VAL A 2 43.54 18.40 -53.53
CA VAL A 2 44.77 18.66 -52.72
C VAL A 2 44.54 19.53 -51.45
N ALA A 3 45.04 19.26 -50.22
CA ALA A 3 46.22 18.55 -49.66
C ALA A 3 45.92 18.12 -48.17
N LYS A 4 46.76 17.57 -47.26
CA LYS A 4 48.14 16.98 -47.10
C LYS A 4 48.09 16.15 -45.77
N THR A 5 48.66 14.94 -45.59
CA THR A 5 50.03 14.54 -45.14
C THR A 5 50.63 15.36 -43.95
N ARG A 6 51.36 14.84 -42.94
CA ARG A 6 51.92 13.50 -42.59
C ARG A 6 52.55 13.54 -41.17
N ALA A 7 52.61 12.42 -40.42
CA ALA A 7 53.68 12.03 -39.43
C ALA A 7 54.08 12.98 -38.26
N ALA A 8 54.84 12.61 -37.21
CA ALA A 8 55.03 11.39 -36.39
C ALA A 8 55.97 11.70 -35.19
N SER A 9 56.07 10.81 -34.17
CA SER A 9 57.20 10.71 -33.20
C SER A 9 57.34 11.84 -32.13
N THR A 10 58.00 11.71 -30.95
CA THR A 10 58.65 10.56 -30.25
C THR A 10 58.67 10.73 -28.71
N ARG A 11 59.05 9.66 -27.99
CA ARG A 11 59.27 9.48 -26.53
C ARG A 11 60.29 10.42 -25.83
N SER A 12 60.13 10.59 -24.50
CA SER A 12 61.17 10.44 -23.45
C SER A 12 60.46 10.22 -22.08
N SER A 13 60.70 9.23 -21.20
CA SER A 13 61.87 8.84 -20.37
C SER A 13 62.41 9.94 -19.43
N GLY A 14 62.69 9.71 -18.12
CA GLY A 14 62.45 8.54 -17.26
C GLY A 14 63.25 8.56 -15.93
N ARG A 15 63.14 7.51 -15.08
CA ARG A 15 63.82 7.28 -13.76
C ARG A 15 63.32 8.10 -12.54
N ARG A 16 63.69 7.81 -11.26
CA ARG A 16 63.82 6.55 -10.45
C ARG A 16 64.31 6.91 -9.01
N ALA A 17 63.77 6.26 -7.96
CA ALA A 17 64.25 6.28 -6.55
C ALA A 17 64.07 7.62 -5.78
N ALA A 18 64.13 7.70 -4.44
CA ALA A 18 64.34 6.70 -3.37
C ALA A 18 63.62 7.08 -2.04
N ARG A 19 63.63 6.18 -1.05
CA ARG A 19 63.34 6.43 0.39
C ARG A 19 64.46 7.30 1.03
N PRO A 20 64.20 8.04 2.12
CA PRO A 20 64.45 7.50 3.47
C PRO A 20 63.42 7.88 4.56
N GLU A 21 63.58 7.26 5.73
CA GLU A 21 63.04 7.66 7.04
C GLU A 21 64.23 8.03 7.97
N PRO A 22 64.04 8.20 9.29
CA PRO A 22 63.46 9.35 9.98
C PRO A 22 64.53 10.04 10.87
N ASP A 23 64.14 10.95 11.76
CA ASP A 23 65.02 11.38 12.86
C ASP A 23 64.23 11.61 14.17
N LYS A 24 64.93 11.56 15.32
CA LYS A 24 64.37 11.67 16.68
C LYS A 24 65.08 12.77 17.48
N SER A 25 64.36 13.42 18.38
CA SER A 25 64.96 14.11 19.54
C SER A 25 64.07 14.00 20.78
N VAL A 26 64.69 14.03 21.95
CA VAL A 26 64.08 13.81 23.27
C VAL A 26 64.76 14.74 24.28
N ALA A 27 64.01 15.41 25.15
CA ALA A 27 64.51 16.04 26.37
C ALA A 27 63.37 16.29 27.39
N GLU A 28 63.62 15.89 28.64
CA GLU A 28 62.84 16.08 29.87
C GLU A 28 63.78 16.73 30.93
N PRO A 29 63.43 16.86 32.24
CA PRO A 29 62.23 17.41 32.87
C PRO A 29 62.57 18.45 33.99
N SER A 30 61.57 19.01 34.70
CA SER A 30 61.77 19.50 36.08
C SER A 30 60.47 19.65 36.92
N SER A 31 60.31 18.80 37.95
CA SER A 31 59.70 19.03 39.29
C SER A 31 58.42 19.88 39.49
N GLY A 32 57.41 19.29 40.17
CA GLY A 32 56.25 19.96 40.82
C GLY A 32 56.57 20.55 42.22
N PRO A 33 55.72 20.42 43.28
CA PRO A 33 54.60 19.47 43.47
C PRO A 33 53.27 20.12 43.97
N ALA A 34 52.37 19.30 44.55
CA ALA A 34 51.24 19.64 45.44
C ALA A 34 49.99 20.31 44.81
N ASP A 35 48.72 20.06 45.18
CA ASP A 35 47.97 19.13 46.09
C ASP A 35 46.47 19.24 45.61
N ASP A 36 45.47 18.33 45.71
CA ASP A 36 45.19 17.02 46.35
C ASP A 36 44.27 16.12 45.42
N ASP A 37 43.72 15.00 45.95
CA ASP A 37 42.83 13.91 45.46
C ASP A 37 41.56 14.19 44.57
N ASP A 38 41.23 13.24 43.67
CA ASP A 38 40.01 12.36 43.71
C ASP A 38 40.06 11.28 42.59
N ASP A 39 39.65 10.03 42.87
CA ASP A 39 39.74 8.85 41.97
C ASP A 39 38.47 8.61 41.10
N ASP A 40 38.65 8.17 39.84
CA ASP A 40 37.79 7.21 39.12
C ASP A 40 38.46 6.83 37.76
N GLU A 41 38.78 5.56 37.52
CA GLU A 41 39.61 5.11 36.37
C GLU A 41 38.80 4.77 35.10
N GLU A 42 39.33 5.11 33.91
CA GLU A 42 38.86 4.59 32.61
C GLU A 42 39.50 3.22 32.29
N GLU A 43 38.73 2.13 32.27
CA GLU A 43 39.14 0.91 31.54
C GLU A 43 38.58 0.90 30.11
N GLY A 44 39.48 1.08 29.14
CA GLY A 44 39.17 0.95 27.71
C GLY A 44 39.06 -0.53 27.29
N ILE A 45 37.95 -0.89 26.64
CA ILE A 45 37.70 -2.26 26.20
C ILE A 45 38.61 -2.62 25.00
N GLU A 46 39.70 -3.35 25.27
CA GLU A 46 40.40 -4.11 24.24
C GLU A 46 39.55 -5.30 23.77
N PHE A 47 39.65 -5.64 22.49
CA PHE A 47 38.97 -6.80 21.88
C PHE A 47 40.02 -7.87 21.54
N GLU A 48 39.98 -9.01 22.23
CA GLU A 48 40.77 -10.18 21.84
C GLU A 48 40.21 -10.80 20.54
N ASP A 49 41.08 -11.08 19.57
CA ASP A 49 40.76 -11.86 18.37
C ASP A 49 40.58 -13.34 18.73
N VAL A 50 39.34 -13.73 19.08
CA VAL A 50 39.01 -15.12 19.43
C VAL A 50 39.17 -16.03 18.21
N VAL A 51 40.23 -16.85 18.23
CA VAL A 51 40.49 -17.87 17.21
C VAL A 51 39.42 -18.96 17.29
N LEU A 52 38.58 -19.06 16.26
CA LEU A 52 37.60 -20.13 16.12
C LEU A 52 38.32 -21.49 15.95
N PRO A 53 37.94 -22.54 16.71
CA PRO A 53 38.52 -23.86 16.55
C PRO A 53 38.14 -24.50 15.22
N GLU A 54 39.02 -25.33 14.65
CA GLU A 54 38.75 -26.04 13.41
C GLU A 54 37.59 -27.04 13.57
N PRO A 55 36.74 -27.22 12.54
CA PRO A 55 35.55 -28.05 12.63
C PRO A 55 35.89 -29.54 12.71
N THR A 56 35.80 -30.11 13.93
CA THR A 56 36.02 -31.54 14.18
C THR A 56 34.96 -32.41 13.50
N VAL A 57 35.33 -33.05 12.39
CA VAL A 57 34.44 -34.00 11.69
C VAL A 57 34.42 -35.34 12.44
N GLN A 58 33.48 -35.51 13.36
CA GLN A 58 33.23 -36.81 14.00
C GLN A 58 32.48 -37.76 13.05
N THR A 59 33.24 -38.60 12.35
CA THR A 59 32.70 -39.85 11.78
C THR A 59 32.68 -40.93 12.86
N LEU A 60 31.53 -41.12 13.50
CA LEU A 60 31.29 -42.30 14.33
C LEU A 60 30.96 -43.50 13.43
N GLU A 61 31.79 -44.54 13.49
CA GLU A 61 31.51 -45.80 12.82
C GLU A 61 30.45 -46.59 13.60
N ARG A 62 29.58 -47.29 12.88
CA ARG A 62 28.44 -48.02 13.45
C ARG A 62 28.84 -49.47 13.71
N GLU A 63 29.29 -49.76 14.92
CA GLU A 63 29.35 -51.14 15.39
C GLU A 63 27.94 -51.67 15.70
N SER A 64 27.73 -52.96 15.46
CA SER A 64 26.47 -53.67 15.69
C SER A 64 26.69 -54.80 16.68
N SER A 65 25.96 -54.77 17.79
CA SER A 65 25.87 -55.87 18.75
C SER A 65 24.40 -56.21 18.97
N ASP A 66 24.00 -57.40 18.56
CA ASP A 66 22.72 -58.00 18.92
C ASP A 66 22.81 -58.61 20.33
N GLU A 67 21.84 -58.35 21.21
CA GLU A 67 21.56 -59.22 22.35
C GLU A 67 20.08 -59.08 22.77
N ASP A 68 19.42 -60.19 23.10
CA ASP A 68 17.97 -60.26 23.31
C ASP A 68 17.55 -59.86 24.74
N GLY A 69 16.38 -59.22 24.88
CA GLY A 69 15.77 -58.91 26.17
C GLY A 69 14.25 -58.75 26.10
N GLU A 70 13.50 -59.70 26.65
CA GLU A 70 12.05 -59.58 26.86
C GLU A 70 11.77 -58.80 28.16
N GLY A 71 10.89 -57.80 28.14
CA GLY A 71 10.48 -57.09 29.35
C GLY A 71 9.73 -55.78 29.07
N GLU A 72 8.48 -55.73 29.50
CA GLU A 72 7.54 -54.62 29.41
C GLU A 72 8.09 -53.30 30.00
N ASP A 73 8.26 -52.26 29.16
CA ASP A 73 7.65 -50.92 29.34
C ASP A 73 8.01 -49.99 28.15
N GLU A 74 7.00 -49.43 27.46
CA GLU A 74 7.21 -48.41 26.41
C GLU A 74 7.42 -47.02 27.05
N GLU A 75 8.62 -46.75 27.59
CA GLU A 75 9.02 -45.39 27.92
C GLU A 75 9.27 -44.58 26.63
N ASP A 76 8.63 -43.42 26.50
CA ASP A 76 8.80 -42.46 25.40
C ASP A 76 10.24 -41.89 25.36
N ILE A 77 11.18 -42.64 24.78
CA ILE A 77 12.57 -42.19 24.57
C ILE A 77 12.52 -40.86 23.81
N PRO A 78 13.04 -39.74 24.36
CA PRO A 78 12.96 -38.45 23.71
C PRO A 78 13.78 -38.43 22.42
N LEU A 79 13.13 -38.66 21.27
CA LEU A 79 13.72 -38.51 19.95
C LEU A 79 14.49 -37.18 19.87
N GLU A 80 15.71 -37.20 19.34
CA GLU A 80 16.45 -35.99 18.98
C GLU A 80 15.58 -35.09 18.08
N ASP A 81 15.79 -33.77 18.12
CA ASP A 81 14.93 -32.82 17.39
C ASP A 81 14.91 -33.06 15.87
N PHE A 82 15.97 -33.64 15.31
CA PHE A 82 16.00 -34.12 13.94
C PHE A 82 15.05 -35.32 13.69
N GLY A 83 15.05 -36.31 14.59
CA GLY A 83 14.13 -37.45 14.56
C GLY A 83 12.67 -37.02 14.74
N ARG A 84 12.40 -36.04 15.60
CA ARG A 84 11.06 -35.43 15.75
C ARG A 84 10.58 -34.78 14.45
N ALA A 85 11.46 -34.01 13.80
CA ALA A 85 11.13 -33.33 12.54
C ALA A 85 10.89 -34.31 11.37
N GLU A 86 11.71 -35.35 11.22
CA GLU A 86 11.49 -36.38 10.20
C GLU A 86 10.27 -37.27 10.49
N SER A 87 9.94 -37.53 11.76
CA SER A 87 8.71 -38.21 12.16
C SER A 87 7.46 -37.40 11.79
N LEU A 88 7.40 -36.11 12.16
CA LEU A 88 6.33 -35.18 11.77
C LEU A 88 6.16 -35.13 10.24
N LYS A 89 7.27 -34.96 9.52
CA LYS A 89 7.33 -34.94 8.05
C LYS A 89 6.91 -36.26 7.40
N THR A 90 7.08 -37.38 8.09
CA THR A 90 6.61 -38.71 7.63
C THR A 90 5.11 -38.86 7.84
N GLY A 91 4.59 -38.51 9.01
CA GLY A 91 3.14 -38.49 9.28
C GLY A 91 2.38 -37.55 8.33
N LEU A 92 2.95 -36.39 8.01
CA LEU A 92 2.38 -35.43 7.05
C LEU A 92 2.30 -35.99 5.61
N ARG A 93 3.27 -36.83 5.18
CA ARG A 93 3.20 -37.55 3.90
C ARG A 93 2.11 -38.61 3.89
N GLN A 94 1.98 -39.40 4.97
CA GLN A 94 0.90 -40.38 5.10
C GLN A 94 -0.47 -39.68 5.06
N ALA A 95 -0.61 -38.54 5.75
CA ALA A 95 -1.80 -37.71 5.69
C ALA A 95 -2.05 -37.13 4.28
N GLU A 96 -1.01 -36.75 3.52
CA GLU A 96 -1.14 -36.33 2.12
C GLU A 96 -1.66 -37.46 1.23
N ASP A 97 -1.08 -38.67 1.29
CA ASP A 97 -1.50 -39.79 0.44
C ASP A 97 -2.95 -40.23 0.72
N VAL A 98 -3.39 -40.16 1.99
CA VAL A 98 -4.81 -40.29 2.35
C VAL A 98 -5.63 -39.14 1.79
N TRP A 99 -5.21 -37.88 1.94
CA TRP A 99 -5.95 -36.72 1.43
C TRP A 99 -6.15 -36.76 -0.09
N LYS A 100 -5.07 -37.04 -0.83
CA LYS A 100 -4.96 -37.21 -2.28
C LYS A 100 -5.83 -38.34 -2.85
N THR A 101 -6.21 -39.33 -2.04
CA THR A 101 -7.09 -40.43 -2.44
C THR A 101 -8.53 -40.29 -1.94
N ARG A 102 -8.81 -39.30 -1.07
CA ARG A 102 -10.12 -39.11 -0.42
C ARG A 102 -10.80 -37.79 -0.78
N PHE A 103 -10.05 -36.72 -1.04
CA PHE A 103 -10.59 -35.39 -1.36
C PHE A 103 -10.66 -35.16 -2.86
N GLU A 104 -11.84 -34.77 -3.36
CA GLU A 104 -12.12 -34.53 -4.77
C GLU A 104 -12.41 -33.04 -5.04
N VAL A 105 -11.66 -32.44 -5.96
CA VAL A 105 -11.85 -31.04 -6.37
C VAL A 105 -12.99 -30.97 -7.39
N THR A 106 -14.15 -30.48 -6.94
CA THR A 106 -15.41 -30.37 -7.70
C THR A 106 -15.84 -28.91 -7.94
N ARG A 107 -15.10 -27.94 -7.38
CA ARG A 107 -15.29 -26.49 -7.54
C ARG A 107 -13.96 -25.76 -7.75
N ARG A 108 -14.03 -24.55 -8.29
CA ARG A 108 -12.91 -23.62 -8.43
C ARG A 108 -12.66 -22.86 -7.13
N GLY A 109 -11.39 -22.67 -6.77
CA GLY A 109 -10.98 -21.81 -5.65
C GLY A 109 -10.92 -20.32 -6.02
N LEU A 110 -10.38 -19.54 -5.10
CA LEU A 110 -10.13 -18.11 -5.28
C LEU A 110 -9.06 -17.86 -6.35
N ARG A 111 -9.26 -16.79 -7.11
CA ARG A 111 -8.35 -16.35 -8.18
C ARG A 111 -8.09 -14.85 -8.11
N ARG A 112 -7.06 -14.41 -8.82
CA ARG A 112 -6.65 -13.01 -8.97
C ARG A 112 -7.81 -12.12 -9.43
N ALA A 113 -8.12 -11.07 -8.65
CA ALA A 113 -9.11 -10.07 -9.04
C ALA A 113 -8.64 -9.23 -10.25
N LEU A 114 -9.60 -8.77 -11.05
CA LEU A 114 -9.38 -8.04 -12.31
C LEU A 114 -10.19 -6.74 -12.31
N TRP A 115 -9.62 -5.65 -12.81
CA TRP A 115 -10.29 -4.36 -12.95
C TRP A 115 -11.23 -4.34 -14.18
N ALA A 116 -12.42 -3.76 -14.03
CA ALA A 116 -13.21 -3.26 -15.17
C ALA A 116 -12.63 -1.91 -15.62
N GLU A 117 -12.30 -1.76 -16.92
CA GLU A 117 -11.85 -0.48 -17.48
C GLU A 117 -13.00 0.41 -17.97
N GLU A 118 -14.10 -0.23 -18.37
CA GLU A 118 -15.28 0.36 -19.03
C GLU A 118 -16.52 -0.20 -18.30
N PRO A 119 -17.51 0.61 -17.88
CA PRO A 119 -18.69 0.14 -17.11
C PRO A 119 -19.43 -1.04 -17.75
N GLU A 120 -19.44 -1.11 -19.08
CA GLU A 120 -20.02 -2.16 -19.91
C GLU A 120 -19.45 -3.56 -19.63
N HIS A 121 -18.27 -3.66 -18.99
CA HIS A 121 -17.73 -4.94 -18.51
C HIS A 121 -18.55 -5.54 -17.36
N LEU A 122 -19.38 -4.74 -16.66
CA LEU A 122 -20.15 -5.15 -15.48
C LEU A 122 -21.63 -5.41 -15.78
N GLU A 123 -22.16 -4.87 -16.88
CA GLU A 123 -23.57 -5.04 -17.28
C GLU A 123 -23.90 -6.50 -17.65
N ASP A 124 -23.04 -7.13 -18.46
CA ASP A 124 -23.14 -8.53 -18.91
C ASP A 124 -22.29 -9.49 -18.00
N TYR A 125 -21.87 -9.09 -16.78
CA TYR A 125 -20.95 -9.90 -15.94
C TYR A 125 -21.63 -11.01 -15.12
N GLU A 126 -21.63 -12.24 -15.64
CA GLU A 126 -21.97 -13.44 -14.89
C GLU A 126 -20.72 -14.07 -14.20
N PRO A 127 -20.77 -14.34 -12.88
CA PRO A 127 -19.74 -15.13 -12.20
C PRO A 127 -19.69 -16.58 -12.72
N PRO A 128 -18.52 -17.26 -12.70
CA PRO A 128 -18.41 -18.64 -13.18
C PRO A 128 -19.31 -19.62 -12.41
N SER A 129 -20.03 -20.48 -13.12
CA SER A 129 -20.93 -21.49 -12.52
C SER A 129 -20.20 -22.63 -11.78
N ASP A 130 -18.87 -22.71 -11.88
CA ASP A 130 -18.01 -23.63 -11.15
C ASP A 130 -17.33 -23.01 -9.92
N LEU A 131 -17.75 -21.81 -9.49
CA LEU A 131 -17.28 -21.17 -8.24
C LEU A 131 -17.50 -22.04 -6.99
N ASP A 132 -16.72 -21.76 -5.95
CA ASP A 132 -16.82 -22.44 -4.67
C ASP A 132 -18.24 -22.38 -4.09
N SER A 133 -18.77 -23.54 -3.71
CA SER A 133 -20.08 -23.67 -3.08
C SER A 133 -20.01 -23.75 -1.55
N CYS A 134 -18.82 -23.60 -0.96
CA CYS A 134 -18.63 -23.47 0.48
C CYS A 134 -18.74 -22.00 0.92
N LEU A 135 -19.95 -21.53 1.20
CA LEU A 135 -20.22 -20.14 1.57
C LEU A 135 -20.39 -19.96 3.08
N ASP A 136 -20.88 -20.98 3.80
CA ASP A 136 -21.13 -20.91 5.23
C ASP A 136 -20.60 -22.12 6.05
N ARG A 137 -20.94 -22.15 7.36
CA ARG A 137 -20.52 -23.18 8.30
C ARG A 137 -21.22 -24.53 8.10
N ALA A 138 -22.43 -24.54 7.54
CA ALA A 138 -23.13 -25.77 7.14
C ALA A 138 -22.47 -26.36 5.89
N ASP A 139 -22.20 -25.54 4.87
CA ASP A 139 -21.52 -25.98 3.64
C ASP A 139 -20.14 -26.57 3.96
N PHE A 140 -19.35 -25.90 4.81
CA PHE A 140 -18.03 -26.40 5.23
C PHE A 140 -18.11 -27.75 5.96
N ARG A 141 -19.19 -27.99 6.71
CA ARG A 141 -19.47 -29.27 7.39
C ARG A 141 -19.97 -30.34 6.42
N GLU A 142 -20.64 -29.97 5.33
CA GLU A 142 -21.00 -30.89 4.27
C GLU A 142 -19.76 -31.29 3.45
N ALA A 143 -18.94 -30.33 3.03
CA ALA A 143 -17.65 -30.55 2.39
C ALA A 143 -16.71 -31.44 3.24
N ALA A 144 -16.73 -31.29 4.57
CA ALA A 144 -16.01 -32.18 5.49
C ALA A 144 -16.53 -33.63 5.52
N ARG A 145 -17.81 -33.86 5.18
CA ARG A 145 -18.45 -35.19 5.16
C ARG A 145 -18.36 -35.86 3.79
N THR A 146 -18.49 -35.10 2.72
CA THR A 146 -18.40 -35.58 1.33
C THR A 146 -16.95 -35.68 0.84
N LEU A 147 -16.04 -34.91 1.46
CA LEU A 147 -14.68 -34.65 1.00
C LEU A 147 -14.66 -34.13 -0.45
N GLN A 148 -15.64 -33.29 -0.78
CA GLN A 148 -15.78 -32.61 -2.07
C GLN A 148 -15.85 -31.09 -1.86
N GLY A 149 -15.21 -30.33 -2.74
CA GLY A 149 -15.25 -28.86 -2.70
C GLY A 149 -14.26 -28.22 -3.66
N SER A 150 -13.85 -26.99 -3.38
CA SER A 150 -12.72 -26.38 -4.07
C SER A 150 -11.37 -26.88 -3.55
N ARG A 151 -10.31 -26.60 -4.31
CA ARG A 151 -8.93 -26.82 -3.84
C ARG A 151 -8.60 -26.05 -2.55
N ASP A 152 -9.23 -24.88 -2.36
CA ASP A 152 -8.99 -24.01 -1.22
C ASP A 152 -9.71 -24.53 0.03
N VAL A 153 -10.96 -25.00 -0.13
CA VAL A 153 -11.68 -25.78 0.89
C VAL A 153 -10.91 -27.05 1.25
N GLY A 154 -10.28 -27.71 0.27
CA GLY A 154 -9.38 -28.84 0.52
C GLY A 154 -8.22 -28.50 1.45
N ALA A 155 -7.56 -27.35 1.25
CA ALA A 155 -6.50 -26.87 2.14
C ALA A 155 -7.03 -26.48 3.54
N GLN A 156 -8.21 -25.85 3.61
CA GLN A 156 -8.87 -25.47 4.87
C GLN A 156 -9.28 -26.70 5.70
N LEU A 157 -9.85 -27.73 5.06
CA LEU A 157 -10.24 -28.98 5.70
C LEU A 157 -9.02 -29.80 6.15
N TYR A 158 -7.93 -29.81 5.39
CA TYR A 158 -6.68 -30.43 5.82
C TYR A 158 -6.05 -29.69 7.03
N CYS A 159 -6.15 -28.36 7.09
CA CYS A 159 -5.78 -27.59 8.28
C CYS A 159 -6.63 -28.00 9.51
N ALA A 160 -7.94 -28.17 9.32
CA ALA A 160 -8.85 -28.65 10.36
C ALA A 160 -8.54 -30.10 10.81
N LEU A 161 -8.20 -30.98 9.86
CA LEU A 161 -7.76 -32.35 10.13
C LEU A 161 -6.50 -32.36 11.01
N LEU A 162 -5.45 -31.63 10.62
CA LEU A 162 -4.21 -31.55 11.39
C LEU A 162 -4.46 -30.99 12.80
N ARG A 163 -5.27 -29.93 12.93
CA ARG A 163 -5.68 -29.39 14.24
C ARG A 163 -6.44 -30.41 15.09
N SER A 164 -7.29 -31.25 14.49
CA SER A 164 -8.07 -32.28 15.20
C SER A 164 -7.24 -33.42 15.78
N VAL A 165 -6.04 -33.66 15.22
CA VAL A 165 -5.05 -34.64 15.73
C VAL A 165 -3.93 -33.98 16.54
N GLY A 166 -4.14 -32.75 17.03
CA GLY A 166 -3.21 -32.05 17.92
C GLY A 166 -2.02 -31.37 17.26
N VAL A 167 -1.85 -31.47 15.93
CA VAL A 167 -0.76 -30.77 15.23
C VAL A 167 -1.03 -29.26 15.24
N ARG A 168 -0.06 -28.49 15.76
CA ARG A 168 -0.07 -27.03 15.72
C ARG A 168 0.03 -26.55 14.27
N ALA A 169 -1.13 -26.30 13.66
CA ALA A 169 -1.27 -25.90 12.27
C ALA A 169 -2.03 -24.56 12.12
N ARG A 170 -1.63 -23.76 11.13
CA ARG A 170 -2.24 -22.47 10.79
C ARG A 170 -2.57 -22.38 9.30
N LEU A 171 -3.70 -21.77 9.00
CA LEU A 171 -4.20 -21.63 7.63
C LEU A 171 -3.52 -20.44 6.98
N VAL A 172 -2.86 -20.64 5.84
CA VAL A 172 -2.18 -19.59 5.10
C VAL A 172 -2.97 -19.23 3.85
N CYS A 173 -3.16 -17.93 3.62
CA CYS A 173 -3.84 -17.40 2.44
C CYS A 173 -2.97 -16.34 1.74
N SER A 174 -2.69 -16.55 0.45
CA SER A 174 -2.15 -15.54 -0.46
C SER A 174 -3.29 -14.68 -1.00
N LEU A 175 -3.68 -13.64 -0.26
CA LEU A 175 -4.82 -12.78 -0.59
C LEU A 175 -4.73 -12.26 -2.04
N GLN A 176 -5.85 -12.28 -2.75
CA GLN A 176 -5.99 -11.88 -4.15
C GLN A 176 -6.80 -10.56 -4.35
N PRO A 177 -6.42 -9.43 -3.70
CA PRO A 177 -7.16 -8.19 -3.82
C PRO A 177 -7.05 -7.58 -5.23
N LEU A 178 -7.93 -6.63 -5.54
CA LEU A 178 -7.75 -5.74 -6.70
C LEU A 178 -6.40 -5.03 -6.59
N ALA A 179 -5.69 -4.94 -7.73
CA ALA A 179 -4.33 -4.42 -7.75
C ALA A 179 -4.33 -2.90 -7.50
N CYS A 180 -3.90 -2.48 -6.30
CA CYS A 180 -3.84 -1.09 -5.86
C CYS A 180 -2.72 -0.25 -6.50
N VAL A 181 -2.13 -0.72 -7.59
CA VAL A 181 -1.00 -0.10 -8.29
C VAL A 181 -1.29 0.02 -9.79
N GLY A 182 -0.83 1.12 -10.40
CA GLY A 182 -1.09 1.41 -11.82
C GLY A 182 -0.56 0.31 -12.75
N GLY A 183 -1.36 -0.07 -13.76
CA GLY A 183 -1.09 -1.23 -14.61
C GLY A 183 -1.52 -2.57 -14.00
N GLY A 184 -2.51 -2.55 -13.10
CA GLY A 184 -3.19 -3.76 -12.62
C GLY A 184 -3.85 -4.56 -13.76
N PRO A 185 -4.11 -5.87 -13.56
CA PRO A 185 -4.72 -6.71 -14.58
C PRO A 185 -6.21 -6.35 -14.73
N THR A 186 -6.70 -6.41 -15.97
CA THR A 186 -8.05 -5.99 -16.34
C THR A 186 -8.90 -7.16 -16.85
N LEU A 187 -10.22 -6.98 -16.87
CA LEU A 187 -11.14 -7.92 -17.49
C LEU A 187 -10.87 -8.02 -19.00
N PRO A 188 -11.06 -9.19 -19.63
CA PRO A 188 -11.02 -9.28 -21.09
C PRO A 188 -12.13 -8.41 -21.69
N LYS A 189 -11.77 -7.53 -22.63
CA LYS A 189 -12.74 -6.69 -23.36
C LYS A 189 -13.90 -7.53 -23.90
N PRO A 190 -15.16 -7.06 -23.80
CA PRO A 190 -16.31 -7.78 -24.32
C PRO A 190 -16.10 -8.12 -25.79
N ARG A 191 -16.32 -9.39 -26.15
CA ARG A 191 -16.35 -9.76 -27.56
C ARG A 191 -17.62 -9.17 -28.16
N GLU A 192 -17.48 -8.20 -29.06
CA GLU A 192 -18.57 -7.81 -29.95
C GLU A 192 -19.24 -9.07 -30.50
N LYS A 193 -20.57 -9.17 -30.31
CA LYS A 193 -21.37 -10.33 -30.71
C LYS A 193 -21.36 -10.39 -32.24
N ALA A 194 -20.38 -11.11 -32.79
CA ALA A 194 -20.02 -11.11 -34.21
C ALA A 194 -21.26 -11.38 -35.07
N LYS A 195 -21.67 -10.37 -35.83
CA LYS A 195 -22.93 -10.42 -36.60
C LYS A 195 -22.87 -11.57 -37.59
N MET A 196 -23.67 -12.61 -37.34
CA MET A 196 -23.80 -13.76 -38.23
C MET A 196 -24.25 -13.30 -39.62
N SER A 197 -23.32 -13.30 -40.57
CA SER A 197 -23.63 -13.01 -41.96
C SER A 197 -24.52 -14.11 -42.53
N THR A 198 -25.71 -13.73 -42.98
CA THR A 198 -26.68 -14.66 -43.59
C THR A 198 -26.12 -15.20 -44.92
N PRO A 199 -26.21 -16.52 -45.18
CA PRO A 199 -25.62 -17.11 -46.38
C PRO A 199 -26.49 -16.86 -47.62
N THR A 200 -26.25 -15.75 -48.31
CA THR A 200 -26.91 -15.43 -49.59
C THR A 200 -26.51 -16.42 -50.69
N LYS A 201 -27.48 -17.20 -51.18
CA LYS A 201 -27.28 -18.16 -52.28
C LYS A 201 -27.26 -17.45 -53.65
N ASN A 202 -26.28 -17.74 -54.52
CA ASN A 202 -26.53 -17.90 -55.96
C ASN A 202 -25.34 -18.51 -56.77
N LYS A 203 -25.61 -19.64 -57.44
CA LYS A 203 -25.25 -20.01 -58.83
C LYS A 203 -23.79 -20.08 -59.34
N SER A 204 -23.32 -21.32 -59.55
CA SER A 204 -22.70 -21.93 -60.77
C SER A 204 -21.60 -21.16 -61.57
N ILE A 205 -20.34 -21.65 -61.67
CA ILE A 205 -19.79 -22.74 -62.56
C ILE A 205 -19.53 -22.25 -64.02
N PRO A 206 -18.46 -22.64 -64.79
CA PRO A 206 -17.53 -23.80 -64.65
C PRO A 206 -15.99 -23.54 -64.77
N ASP A 207 -15.18 -24.61 -64.55
CA ASP A 207 -13.84 -24.99 -65.11
C ASP A 207 -12.64 -23.98 -65.14
N VAL A 208 -11.34 -24.35 -65.09
CA VAL A 208 -10.60 -25.44 -65.78
C VAL A 208 -9.37 -25.95 -64.97
N LYS A 209 -9.16 -27.28 -64.99
CA LYS A 209 -7.92 -28.15 -65.00
C LYS A 209 -6.49 -27.56 -64.78
N ALA A 210 -5.45 -28.32 -64.38
CA ALA A 210 -5.27 -29.62 -63.68
C ALA A 210 -3.77 -30.01 -63.55
N ARG A 211 -3.40 -30.86 -62.58
CA ARG A 211 -2.38 -31.96 -62.57
C ARG A 211 -2.17 -32.45 -61.11
N ALA A 212 -2.15 -33.73 -60.70
CA ALA A 212 -1.68 -35.02 -61.27
C ALA A 212 -0.15 -35.23 -61.14
N GLU A 213 0.43 -36.39 -60.76
CA GLU A 213 -0.04 -37.71 -60.23
C GLU A 213 1.23 -38.48 -59.69
N VAL A 214 1.28 -39.65 -59.03
CA VAL A 214 0.30 -40.67 -58.55
C VAL A 214 0.41 -40.84 -56.99
N THR A 215 0.77 -41.92 -56.25
CA THR A 215 1.15 -43.35 -56.44
C THR A 215 0.99 -44.08 -55.07
N THR A 216 0.02 -44.99 -54.85
CA THR A 216 0.10 -46.49 -54.75
C THR A 216 0.84 -47.10 -53.52
N GLU A 217 0.40 -48.18 -52.84
CA GLU A 217 -0.75 -49.11 -53.06
C GLU A 217 -1.17 -49.98 -51.83
N LYS A 218 -2.21 -50.82 -52.01
CA LYS A 218 -2.77 -51.92 -51.16
C LYS A 218 -3.76 -51.52 -50.04
N GLU A 219 -5.06 -51.82 -50.15
CA GLU A 219 -5.79 -53.13 -50.03
C GLU A 219 -5.92 -53.61 -48.56
N ALA A 220 -7.08 -53.99 -47.99
CA ALA A 220 -8.52 -53.91 -48.34
C ALA A 220 -9.34 -54.16 -47.02
N ALA A 221 -10.68 -54.26 -46.88
CA ALA A 221 -11.85 -54.27 -47.79
C ALA A 221 -13.17 -53.88 -47.04
N SER A 222 -14.27 -53.71 -47.80
CA SER A 222 -15.70 -53.84 -47.43
C SER A 222 -16.26 -53.30 -46.08
N SER A 223 -17.07 -52.23 -46.17
CA SER A 223 -18.13 -51.88 -45.20
C SER A 223 -19.51 -52.38 -45.68
N PRO A 224 -20.56 -52.32 -44.83
CA PRO A 224 -21.90 -51.98 -45.29
C PRO A 224 -22.42 -50.68 -44.65
N VAL A 225 -23.10 -49.85 -45.43
CA VAL A 225 -23.69 -48.57 -44.97
C VAL A 225 -25.18 -48.73 -44.67
N GLY A 226 -25.59 -48.41 -43.44
CA GLY A 226 -27.00 -48.30 -43.05
C GLY A 226 -27.54 -46.87 -43.21
N LEU A 227 -28.14 -46.56 -44.36
CA LEU A 227 -28.86 -45.29 -44.57
C LEU A 227 -30.32 -45.37 -44.10
N SER A 228 -30.93 -44.20 -43.88
CA SER A 228 -32.16 -44.05 -43.09
C SER A 228 -33.44 -44.47 -43.81
N ALA A 229 -34.35 -45.11 -43.05
CA ALA A 229 -35.64 -45.55 -43.56
C ALA A 229 -36.70 -44.42 -43.53
N ARG A 230 -37.24 -44.04 -44.70
CA ARG A 230 -38.61 -43.46 -44.79
C ARG A 230 -39.20 -43.56 -46.20
N ARG A 231 -40.40 -44.16 -46.27
CA ARG A 231 -41.17 -44.55 -47.49
C ARG A 231 -40.52 -45.75 -48.21
N ARG A 232 -41.26 -46.78 -48.61
CA ARG A 232 -42.70 -46.83 -48.98
C ARG A 232 -43.48 -47.92 -48.26
N LEU A 233 -44.78 -47.67 -48.05
CA LEU A 233 -45.80 -48.68 -47.75
C LEU A 233 -46.20 -49.40 -49.05
N GLY A 234 -46.57 -50.69 -48.97
CA GLY A 234 -47.21 -51.39 -50.10
C GLY A 234 -46.74 -52.82 -50.39
N HIS A 235 -46.88 -53.75 -49.44
CA HIS A 235 -46.83 -55.20 -49.74
C HIS A 235 -47.97 -55.93 -49.01
N PRO A 236 -48.86 -56.66 -49.73
CA PRO A 236 -50.16 -57.12 -49.19
C PRO A 236 -50.10 -58.42 -48.35
N HIS A 237 -48.96 -58.78 -47.75
CA HIS A 237 -48.81 -60.02 -46.97
C HIS A 237 -48.10 -59.88 -45.61
N ALA A 238 -47.88 -58.65 -45.12
CA ALA A 238 -47.14 -58.38 -43.88
C ALA A 238 -47.86 -58.73 -42.56
N ALA A 239 -48.89 -59.59 -42.59
CA ALA A 239 -49.78 -59.90 -41.46
C ALA A 239 -49.53 -61.28 -40.81
N ALA A 240 -48.36 -61.88 -41.03
CA ALA A 240 -48.09 -63.30 -40.74
C ALA A 240 -46.97 -63.57 -39.70
N TYR A 241 -46.63 -62.60 -38.84
CA TYR A 241 -45.61 -62.78 -37.78
C TYR A 241 -46.11 -62.32 -36.40
N ASN A 242 -46.27 -63.29 -35.48
CA ASN A 242 -46.57 -63.06 -34.07
C ASN A 242 -45.34 -62.51 -33.32
N PHE A 243 -45.12 -61.20 -33.37
CA PHE A 243 -44.07 -60.54 -32.60
C PHE A 243 -44.48 -60.41 -31.12
N LYS A 244 -43.90 -61.23 -30.24
CA LYS A 244 -43.94 -61.01 -28.79
C LYS A 244 -42.83 -60.01 -28.41
N PRO A 245 -43.13 -58.83 -27.86
CA PRO A 245 -42.10 -57.90 -27.43
C PRO A 245 -41.35 -58.47 -26.22
N ALA A 246 -40.02 -58.52 -26.31
CA ALA A 246 -39.18 -58.74 -25.14
C ALA A 246 -39.30 -57.54 -24.17
N PRO A 247 -39.17 -57.73 -22.86
CA PRO A 247 -39.15 -56.63 -21.90
C PRO A 247 -38.01 -55.66 -22.24
N SER A 248 -38.27 -54.36 -22.15
CA SER A 248 -37.26 -53.34 -22.39
C SER A 248 -36.12 -53.46 -21.37
N PRO A 249 -34.85 -53.26 -21.79
CA PRO A 249 -33.75 -53.17 -20.84
C PRO A 249 -34.03 -52.02 -19.84
N PRO A 250 -33.58 -52.13 -18.59
CA PRO A 250 -33.77 -51.07 -17.61
C PRO A 250 -33.21 -49.76 -18.16
N ARG A 251 -33.98 -48.67 -18.00
CA ARG A 251 -33.53 -47.32 -18.40
C ARG A 251 -32.13 -47.10 -17.86
N ALA A 252 -31.17 -46.89 -18.76
CA ALA A 252 -29.84 -46.45 -18.36
C ALA A 252 -30.00 -45.22 -17.45
N ARG A 253 -29.48 -45.30 -16.23
CA ARG A 253 -29.30 -44.11 -15.39
C ARG A 253 -28.54 -43.09 -16.25
N LYS A 254 -28.91 -41.80 -16.15
CA LYS A 254 -28.12 -40.74 -16.78
C LYS A 254 -26.66 -40.98 -16.41
N ALA A 255 -25.78 -41.08 -17.41
CA ALA A 255 -24.36 -41.14 -17.14
C ALA A 255 -23.99 -39.91 -16.30
N PHE A 256 -23.04 -40.07 -15.36
CA PHE A 256 -22.51 -38.94 -14.60
C PHE A 256 -22.10 -37.83 -15.57
N GLU A 257 -22.36 -36.59 -15.17
CA GLU A 257 -21.91 -35.44 -15.95
C GLU A 257 -20.39 -35.51 -16.10
N ALA A 258 -19.89 -35.26 -17.31
CA ALA A 258 -18.47 -35.41 -17.59
C ALA A 258 -17.66 -34.48 -16.66
N PRO A 259 -16.61 -34.97 -15.98
CA PRO A 259 -15.96 -34.24 -14.90
C PRO A 259 -15.51 -32.86 -15.36
N VAL A 260 -15.97 -31.83 -14.64
CA VAL A 260 -15.80 -30.42 -15.01
C VAL A 260 -14.31 -30.10 -15.07
N LYS A 261 -13.82 -29.72 -16.25
CA LYS A 261 -12.42 -29.34 -16.46
C LYS A 261 -12.15 -27.93 -15.95
N ILE A 262 -12.14 -27.80 -14.62
CA ILE A 262 -11.75 -26.60 -13.89
C ILE A 262 -10.30 -26.25 -14.31
N ARG A 263 -10.06 -24.96 -14.58
CA ARG A 263 -8.75 -24.45 -15.01
C ARG A 263 -8.35 -23.28 -14.12
N GLU A 264 -7.25 -23.46 -13.40
CA GLU A 264 -6.73 -22.53 -12.40
C GLU A 264 -5.22 -22.31 -12.58
N SER A 265 -4.63 -21.46 -11.73
CA SER A 265 -3.18 -21.39 -11.56
C SER A 265 -2.62 -22.72 -11.03
N PRO A 266 -1.46 -23.21 -11.49
CA PRO A 266 -0.78 -24.36 -10.89
C PRO A 266 -0.16 -24.05 -9.51
N PHE A 267 -0.43 -22.87 -8.93
CA PHE A 267 -0.03 -22.47 -7.58
C PHE A 267 -1.29 -22.24 -6.71
N PRO A 268 -1.28 -22.68 -5.43
CA PRO A 268 -2.40 -22.55 -4.51
C PRO A 268 -2.64 -21.09 -4.11
N VAL A 269 -3.85 -20.80 -3.63
CA VAL A 269 -4.15 -19.54 -2.91
C VAL A 269 -4.23 -19.80 -1.40
N TYR A 270 -4.79 -20.93 -0.98
CA TYR A 270 -4.73 -21.41 0.40
C TYR A 270 -3.81 -22.62 0.56
N TRP A 271 -3.09 -22.69 1.68
CA TRP A 271 -2.29 -23.84 2.11
C TRP A 271 -2.13 -23.83 3.64
N VAL A 272 -1.31 -24.72 4.20
CA VAL A 272 -1.13 -24.85 5.65
C VAL A 272 0.32 -24.57 6.03
N GLU A 273 0.55 -23.99 7.21
CA GLU A 273 1.82 -24.07 7.90
C GLU A 273 1.67 -24.89 9.17
N VAL A 274 2.65 -25.74 9.45
CA VAL A 274 2.73 -26.54 10.68
C VAL A 274 3.95 -26.12 11.48
N LEU A 275 3.88 -26.20 12.80
CA LEU A 275 5.03 -25.95 13.66
C LEU A 275 5.91 -27.21 13.75
N ASP A 276 7.10 -27.12 13.18
CA ASP A 276 8.23 -28.01 13.49
C ASP A 276 8.76 -27.61 14.87
N VAL A 277 8.38 -28.37 15.90
CA VAL A 277 8.66 -28.05 17.31
C VAL A 277 10.14 -28.21 17.64
N GLY A 278 10.84 -29.17 17.01
CA GLY A 278 12.29 -29.34 17.20
C GLY A 278 13.08 -28.14 16.68
N HIS A 279 12.72 -27.62 15.50
CA HIS A 279 13.35 -26.44 14.91
C HIS A 279 12.71 -25.10 15.32
N GLN A 280 11.72 -25.10 16.22
CA GLN A 280 10.88 -23.94 16.58
C GLN A 280 10.42 -23.11 15.36
N LYS A 281 10.01 -23.80 14.29
CA LYS A 281 9.82 -23.18 12.97
C LYS A 281 8.49 -23.52 12.31
N TRP A 282 7.80 -22.50 11.81
CA TRP A 282 6.68 -22.67 10.90
C TRP A 282 7.14 -23.13 9.52
N GLN A 283 6.59 -24.25 9.06
CA GLN A 283 6.97 -24.93 7.83
C GLN A 283 5.76 -25.12 6.90
N PRO A 284 5.87 -24.80 5.60
CA PRO A 284 4.75 -24.90 4.67
C PRO A 284 4.42 -26.34 4.25
N VAL A 285 3.12 -26.59 4.11
CA VAL A 285 2.51 -27.84 3.66
C VAL A 285 1.36 -27.53 2.69
N ASP A 286 1.35 -28.18 1.54
CA ASP A 286 0.21 -28.18 0.61
C ASP A 286 -0.09 -29.60 0.13
N PRO A 287 -1.25 -30.19 0.49
CA PRO A 287 -1.63 -31.53 0.10
C PRO A 287 -2.42 -31.61 -1.21
N VAL A 288 -2.85 -30.46 -1.76
CA VAL A 288 -3.77 -30.40 -2.90
C VAL A 288 -3.05 -30.08 -4.21
N VAL A 289 -2.31 -28.96 -4.27
CA VAL A 289 -1.85 -28.38 -5.55
C VAL A 289 -0.38 -28.70 -5.84
N LEU A 290 0.54 -28.32 -4.95
CA LEU A 290 1.98 -28.49 -5.10
C LEU A 290 2.52 -29.79 -4.51
N ARG A 291 1.78 -30.44 -3.60
CA ARG A 291 2.14 -31.71 -2.93
C ARG A 291 3.56 -31.67 -2.36
N SER A 292 3.73 -30.77 -1.39
CA SER A 292 5.06 -30.34 -0.96
C SER A 292 5.13 -29.91 0.50
N PHE A 293 6.32 -30.11 1.07
CA PHE A 293 6.67 -29.85 2.47
C PHE A 293 7.96 -29.00 2.52
N TRP A 294 8.07 -28.08 3.47
CA TRP A 294 9.30 -27.38 3.86
C TRP A 294 9.96 -26.54 2.74
N LYS A 295 9.24 -26.25 1.65
CA LYS A 295 9.74 -25.54 0.45
C LYS A 295 8.97 -24.23 0.18
N PRO A 296 9.11 -23.16 0.98
CA PRO A 296 8.27 -21.96 0.84
C PRO A 296 8.40 -21.26 -0.52
N LYS A 297 9.59 -21.22 -1.12
CA LYS A 297 9.80 -20.47 -2.38
C LYS A 297 9.08 -21.08 -3.60
N ILE A 298 8.57 -22.32 -3.57
CA ILE A 298 7.80 -22.88 -4.70
C ILE A 298 6.32 -22.47 -4.71
N PHE A 299 5.82 -21.83 -3.65
CA PHE A 299 4.44 -21.33 -3.58
C PHE A 299 4.24 -20.02 -4.34
N GLU A 300 5.31 -19.24 -4.57
CA GLU A 300 5.22 -17.99 -5.32
C GLU A 300 5.09 -18.27 -6.84
N PRO A 301 3.96 -17.89 -7.48
CA PRO A 301 3.77 -18.08 -8.92
C PRO A 301 4.69 -17.15 -9.73
N PRO A 302 4.96 -17.47 -11.01
CA PRO A 302 5.57 -16.53 -11.95
C PRO A 302 4.75 -15.25 -12.05
N ILE A 303 5.42 -14.10 -12.20
CA ILE A 303 4.74 -12.79 -12.38
C ILE A 303 3.84 -12.72 -13.63
N THR A 304 4.00 -13.67 -14.56
CA THR A 304 3.19 -13.86 -15.76
C THR A 304 1.92 -14.68 -15.54
N ASP A 305 1.68 -15.20 -14.32
CA ASP A 305 0.43 -15.87 -13.97
C ASP A 305 -0.73 -14.84 -13.95
N LYS A 306 -1.84 -15.23 -14.57
CA LYS A 306 -3.06 -14.42 -14.71
C LYS A 306 -4.09 -14.73 -13.64
N GLU A 307 -4.04 -15.92 -13.07
CA GLU A 307 -5.04 -16.47 -12.15
C GLU A 307 -4.59 -16.39 -10.68
N ASN A 308 -3.28 -16.20 -10.41
CA ASN A 308 -2.73 -16.04 -9.06
C ASN A 308 -1.63 -14.95 -9.04
N SER A 309 -1.52 -14.20 -7.96
CA SER A 309 -0.43 -13.26 -7.69
C SER A 309 -0.11 -13.21 -6.19
N LEU A 310 1.09 -13.67 -5.81
CA LEU A 310 1.53 -13.62 -4.42
C LEU A 310 1.93 -12.19 -4.05
N CYS A 311 1.14 -11.56 -3.17
CA CYS A 311 1.26 -10.14 -2.81
C CYS A 311 1.18 -9.93 -1.29
N TYR A 312 0.12 -10.46 -0.65
CA TYR A 312 -0.03 -10.50 0.80
C TYR A 312 -0.29 -11.95 1.22
N VAL A 313 0.67 -12.58 1.89
CA VAL A 313 0.51 -13.93 2.44
C VAL A 313 0.28 -13.81 3.94
N ILE A 314 -0.93 -14.13 4.38
CA ILE A 314 -1.36 -14.01 5.77
C ILE A 314 -1.58 -15.41 6.34
N ALA A 315 -0.93 -15.72 7.46
CA ALA A 315 -1.13 -16.96 8.20
C ALA A 315 -2.05 -16.71 9.41
N PHE A 316 -3.10 -17.52 9.56
CA PHE A 316 -4.13 -17.44 10.60
C PHE A 316 -4.04 -18.63 11.55
N GLU A 317 -3.74 -18.36 12.82
CA GLU A 317 -3.59 -19.34 13.91
C GLU A 317 -4.96 -19.94 14.32
N ALA A 318 -5.00 -20.74 15.39
CA ALA A 318 -6.24 -21.38 15.85
C ALA A 318 -7.13 -20.46 16.72
N ASP A 319 -6.54 -19.41 17.28
CA ASP A 319 -7.21 -18.41 18.13
C ASP A 319 -7.76 -17.20 17.35
N GLY A 320 -7.53 -17.14 16.03
CA GLY A 320 -7.91 -16.04 15.16
C GLY A 320 -6.86 -14.93 15.04
N THR A 321 -5.69 -15.04 15.69
CA THR A 321 -4.56 -14.16 15.42
C THR A 321 -3.97 -14.43 14.03
N ALA A 322 -3.31 -13.42 13.44
CA ALA A 322 -2.74 -13.54 12.10
C ALA A 322 -1.46 -12.71 11.91
N LYS A 323 -0.53 -13.25 11.10
CA LYS A 323 0.75 -12.63 10.76
C LYS A 323 0.99 -12.56 9.25
N ASP A 324 1.64 -11.49 8.81
CA ASP A 324 2.09 -11.30 7.42
C ASP A 324 3.41 -12.01 7.18
N VAL A 325 3.33 -13.21 6.61
CA VAL A 325 4.45 -14.13 6.37
C VAL A 325 5.01 -14.03 4.94
N THR A 326 4.61 -13.00 4.18
CA THR A 326 4.96 -12.82 2.75
C THR A 326 6.46 -12.99 2.45
N ARG A 327 7.33 -12.53 3.35
CA ARG A 327 8.81 -12.64 3.25
C ARG A 327 9.31 -14.07 3.14
N ARG A 328 8.66 -15.02 3.81
CA ARG A 328 9.02 -16.45 3.76
C ARG A 328 8.84 -17.02 2.36
N TYR A 329 7.78 -16.63 1.66
CA TYR A 329 7.38 -17.18 0.36
C TYR A 329 7.93 -16.43 -0.85
N ALA A 330 7.93 -15.09 -0.81
CA ALA A 330 8.40 -14.26 -1.92
C ALA A 330 9.87 -14.52 -2.26
N LYS A 331 10.22 -14.69 -3.54
CA LYS A 331 11.62 -14.87 -4.00
C LYS A 331 12.38 -13.54 -4.07
N ALA A 332 11.65 -12.43 -4.17
CA ALA A 332 12.20 -11.09 -4.37
C ALA A 332 11.27 -10.03 -3.70
N TYR A 333 11.20 -10.05 -2.37
CA TYR A 333 10.24 -9.27 -1.59
C TYR A 333 10.42 -7.75 -1.76
N THR A 334 11.60 -7.23 -1.44
CA THR A 334 11.93 -5.80 -1.52
C THR A 334 12.06 -5.32 -2.98
N ALA A 335 12.56 -6.18 -3.85
CA ALA A 335 12.78 -5.85 -5.26
C ALA A 335 11.49 -5.85 -6.09
N LYS A 336 10.51 -6.72 -5.76
CA LYS A 336 9.29 -6.93 -6.57
C LYS A 336 8.00 -6.93 -5.75
N THR A 337 7.83 -7.83 -4.79
CA THR A 337 6.54 -8.04 -4.10
C THR A 337 6.05 -6.76 -3.41
N ARG A 338 6.93 -6.04 -2.71
CA ARG A 338 6.62 -4.77 -2.02
C ARG A 338 6.08 -3.69 -2.97
N LYS A 339 6.42 -3.73 -4.27
CA LYS A 339 5.95 -2.78 -5.28
C LYS A 339 4.52 -3.03 -5.77
N LEU A 340 3.93 -4.17 -5.42
CA LEU A 340 2.54 -4.53 -5.75
C LEU A 340 1.56 -4.22 -4.60
N ARG A 341 2.09 -3.75 -3.46
CA ARG A 341 1.37 -3.57 -2.20
C ARG A 341 1.17 -2.09 -1.84
N VAL A 342 0.28 -1.84 -0.88
CA VAL A 342 -0.10 -0.52 -0.39
C VAL A 342 1.10 0.29 0.14
N GLU A 343 2.12 -0.38 0.71
CA GLU A 343 3.39 0.21 1.17
C GLU A 343 4.25 0.85 0.05
N SER A 344 3.88 0.65 -1.23
CA SER A 344 4.46 1.38 -2.36
C SER A 344 3.45 2.21 -3.15
N ALA A 345 2.15 2.09 -2.85
CA ALA A 345 1.06 2.79 -3.54
C ALA A 345 0.69 4.12 -2.87
N MET A 346 0.81 4.20 -1.55
CA MET A 346 0.41 5.35 -0.73
C MET A 346 1.58 5.89 0.11
N GLU A 347 1.63 7.20 0.34
CA GLU A 347 2.70 7.83 1.13
C GLU A 347 2.70 7.40 2.61
N ASP A 348 1.54 7.11 3.19
CA ASP A 348 1.41 6.51 4.53
C ASP A 348 1.17 4.99 4.50
N GLY A 349 1.36 4.31 3.35
CA GLY A 349 1.00 2.90 3.16
C GLY A 349 1.62 1.94 4.17
N ASP A 350 2.90 2.14 4.52
CA ASP A 350 3.57 1.40 5.60
C ASP A 350 2.90 1.60 6.97
N ALA A 351 2.31 2.76 7.24
CA ALA A 351 1.57 3.04 8.46
C ALA A 351 0.15 2.45 8.39
N TRP A 352 -0.54 2.55 7.25
CA TRP A 352 -1.83 1.92 7.03
C TRP A 352 -1.80 0.40 7.23
N TRP A 353 -0.83 -0.29 6.61
CA TRP A 353 -0.70 -1.75 6.75
C TRP A 353 -0.41 -2.17 8.20
N ARG A 354 0.43 -1.42 8.93
CA ARG A 354 0.65 -1.63 10.37
C ARG A 354 -0.60 -1.40 11.22
N ARG A 355 -1.47 -0.44 10.86
CA ARG A 355 -2.77 -0.22 11.53
C ARG A 355 -3.71 -1.42 11.30
N VAL A 356 -3.78 -1.95 10.08
CA VAL A 356 -4.62 -3.12 9.73
C VAL A 356 -4.12 -4.38 10.47
N MET A 357 -2.84 -4.72 10.35
CA MET A 357 -2.31 -5.93 11.00
C MET A 357 -2.31 -5.84 12.54
N LYS A 358 -2.42 -4.65 13.14
CA LYS A 358 -2.53 -4.50 14.61
C LYS A 358 -3.76 -5.20 15.19
N PHE A 359 -4.88 -5.27 14.45
CA PHE A 359 -6.10 -5.92 14.91
C PHE A 359 -5.97 -7.45 15.08
N PHE A 360 -5.02 -8.07 14.38
CA PHE A 360 -4.82 -9.53 14.35
C PHE A 360 -3.60 -10.00 15.17
N ARG A 361 -2.86 -9.09 15.82
CA ARG A 361 -1.69 -9.45 16.63
C ARG A 361 -2.09 -10.04 17.99
N PRO A 362 -1.35 -11.02 18.53
CA PRO A 362 -1.54 -11.47 19.90
C PRO A 362 -1.28 -10.31 20.89
N LYS A 363 -2.00 -10.32 22.02
CA LYS A 363 -1.89 -9.25 23.06
C LYS A 363 -0.52 -9.17 23.71
N ARG A 364 0.22 -10.27 23.71
CA ARG A 364 1.63 -10.41 24.14
C ARG A 364 2.31 -11.33 23.12
N PRO A 365 3.43 -10.94 22.51
CA PRO A 365 4.23 -11.85 21.68
C PRO A 365 4.73 -13.04 22.50
N THR A 366 4.86 -14.19 21.85
CA THR A 366 5.55 -15.37 22.40
C THR A 366 7.01 -15.43 21.93
N ASP A 367 7.84 -16.27 22.53
CA ASP A 367 9.22 -16.48 22.03
C ASP A 367 9.22 -17.03 20.60
N LEU A 368 8.24 -17.87 20.26
CA LEU A 368 7.99 -18.34 18.90
C LEU A 368 7.67 -17.19 17.93
N ASP A 369 6.94 -16.15 18.38
CA ASP A 369 6.72 -14.94 17.57
C ASP A 369 8.01 -14.19 17.30
N LEU A 370 8.89 -14.08 18.30
CA LEU A 370 10.18 -13.40 18.17
C LEU A 370 11.14 -14.18 17.27
N ILE A 371 11.17 -15.51 17.39
CA ILE A 371 11.91 -16.42 16.50
C ILE A 371 11.40 -16.28 15.05
N GLU A 372 10.08 -16.25 14.85
CA GLU A 372 9.48 -16.04 13.52
C GLU A 372 9.76 -14.65 12.95
N ASP A 373 9.57 -13.58 13.73
CA ASP A 373 9.79 -12.21 13.26
C ASP A 373 11.28 -12.01 12.89
N ASN A 374 12.21 -12.65 13.61
CA ASN A 374 13.63 -12.75 13.25
C ASN A 374 13.88 -13.61 11.99
N GLU A 375 13.17 -14.72 11.80
CA GLU A 375 13.28 -15.56 10.58
C GLU A 375 12.83 -14.78 9.34
N LEU A 376 11.72 -14.05 9.45
CA LEU A 376 11.16 -13.20 8.40
C LEU A 376 12.06 -11.99 8.11
N ALA A 377 12.56 -11.29 9.13
CA ALA A 377 13.51 -10.19 8.97
C ALA A 377 14.85 -10.68 8.36
N GLY A 378 15.36 -11.82 8.82
CA GLY A 378 16.53 -12.48 8.25
C GLY A 378 16.34 -13.01 6.84
N ALA A 379 15.09 -13.29 6.42
CA ALA A 379 14.76 -13.62 5.02
C ALA A 379 14.74 -12.37 4.12
N GLU A 380 14.29 -11.22 4.63
CA GLU A 380 14.37 -9.93 3.92
C GLU A 380 15.81 -9.42 3.82
N ALA A 381 16.59 -9.49 4.91
CA ALA A 381 17.97 -9.02 4.95
C ALA A 381 18.93 -9.85 4.07
N ARG A 382 18.62 -11.13 3.83
CA ARG A 382 19.36 -12.03 2.93
C ARG A 382 18.85 -12.01 1.47
N GLU A 383 17.93 -11.12 1.11
CA GLU A 383 17.51 -10.97 -0.29
C GLU A 383 18.70 -10.50 -1.15
N PRO A 384 19.07 -11.23 -2.23
CA PRO A 384 20.24 -10.89 -3.03
C PRO A 384 20.03 -9.58 -3.79
N MET A 385 21.12 -8.83 -4.02
CA MET A 385 21.08 -7.58 -4.77
C MET A 385 20.40 -7.79 -6.15
N PRO A 386 19.45 -6.92 -6.55
CA PRO A 386 18.69 -7.13 -7.78
C PRO A 386 19.56 -7.17 -9.03
N ARG A 387 19.20 -8.02 -10.00
CA ARG A 387 19.94 -8.17 -11.26
C ARG A 387 19.38 -7.34 -12.43
N ASN A 388 18.19 -6.76 -12.28
CA ASN A 388 17.55 -5.90 -13.28
C ASN A 388 17.55 -4.45 -12.79
N VAL A 389 17.98 -3.52 -13.63
CA VAL A 389 17.96 -2.07 -13.36
C VAL A 389 16.58 -1.58 -12.87
N GLN A 390 15.48 -2.07 -13.45
CA GLN A 390 14.12 -1.66 -13.02
C GLN A 390 13.78 -2.11 -11.59
N ASP A 391 14.40 -3.18 -11.10
CA ASP A 391 14.18 -3.66 -9.74
C ASP A 391 14.78 -2.70 -8.68
N PHE A 392 15.73 -1.83 -9.05
CA PHE A 392 16.28 -0.78 -8.15
C PHE A 392 15.38 0.46 -8.00
N LYS A 393 14.40 0.68 -8.89
CA LYS A 393 13.51 1.85 -8.84
C LYS A 393 12.66 1.80 -7.57
N ASN A 394 12.75 2.83 -6.71
CA ASN A 394 12.16 2.89 -5.36
C ASN A 394 12.52 1.70 -4.43
N HIS A 395 13.62 0.97 -4.67
CA HIS A 395 14.06 -0.12 -3.80
C HIS A 395 14.46 0.40 -2.40
N PRO A 396 14.07 -0.26 -1.29
CA PRO A 396 14.34 0.23 0.06
C PRO A 396 15.83 0.20 0.43
N VAL A 397 16.54 -0.91 0.17
CA VAL A 397 17.97 -1.05 0.55
C VAL A 397 18.95 -0.38 -0.43
N TYR A 398 18.68 -0.38 -1.74
CA TYR A 398 19.63 0.01 -2.79
C TYR A 398 19.15 1.18 -3.65
N ALA A 399 20.09 1.89 -4.27
CA ALA A 399 19.85 2.99 -5.20
C ALA A 399 20.82 2.95 -6.41
N LEU A 400 20.37 3.50 -7.53
CA LEU A 400 21.16 3.80 -8.73
C LEU A 400 21.10 5.30 -9.00
N GLU A 401 22.20 5.90 -9.47
CA GLU A 401 22.26 7.33 -9.81
C GLU A 401 21.13 7.75 -10.78
N ARG A 402 20.86 6.94 -11.81
CA ARG A 402 19.76 7.17 -12.78
C ARG A 402 18.34 7.18 -12.18
N HIS A 403 18.18 6.70 -10.95
CA HIS A 403 16.91 6.59 -10.23
C HIS A 403 16.82 7.53 -9.02
N LEU A 404 17.82 8.38 -8.80
CA LEU A 404 17.72 9.46 -7.82
C LEU A 404 16.73 10.52 -8.31
N ARG A 405 15.83 10.96 -7.41
CA ARG A 405 14.88 12.04 -7.71
C ARG A 405 15.63 13.36 -7.94
N ARG A 406 14.96 14.35 -8.54
CA ARG A 406 15.53 15.69 -8.77
C ARG A 406 16.18 16.24 -7.48
N HIS A 407 15.47 16.13 -6.37
CA HIS A 407 15.85 16.60 -5.04
C HIS A 407 16.55 15.53 -4.17
N GLU A 408 17.23 14.56 -4.79
CA GLU A 408 18.10 13.59 -4.12
C GLU A 408 19.54 13.71 -4.65
N ALA A 409 20.52 13.49 -3.77
CA ALA A 409 21.94 13.36 -4.08
C ALA A 409 22.55 12.27 -3.19
N LEU A 410 23.76 11.81 -3.52
CA LEU A 410 24.56 10.98 -2.62
C LEU A 410 25.33 11.88 -1.62
N ILE A 411 25.76 11.31 -0.50
CA ILE A 411 26.85 11.88 0.30
C ILE A 411 28.19 11.82 -0.48
N PRO A 412 29.18 12.68 -0.18
CA PRO A 412 30.45 12.68 -0.91
C PRO A 412 31.17 11.33 -0.87
N ASP A 413 31.18 10.69 0.30
CA ASP A 413 31.91 9.47 0.60
C ASP A 413 31.11 8.18 0.30
N ALA A 414 30.10 8.27 -0.57
CA ALA A 414 29.22 7.14 -0.89
C ALA A 414 29.97 6.04 -1.65
N THR A 415 30.28 4.94 -0.96
CA THR A 415 30.95 3.79 -1.57
C THR A 415 29.97 2.89 -2.34
N PRO A 416 30.26 2.49 -3.59
CA PRO A 416 29.43 1.53 -4.31
C PRO A 416 29.41 0.18 -3.60
N SER A 417 28.22 -0.33 -3.29
CA SER A 417 28.00 -1.69 -2.75
C SER A 417 28.04 -2.79 -3.81
N GLY A 418 28.17 -2.44 -5.09
CA GLY A 418 28.23 -3.38 -6.21
C GLY A 418 27.97 -2.69 -7.56
N THR A 419 27.78 -3.49 -8.59
CA THR A 419 27.40 -3.01 -9.93
C THR A 419 26.27 -3.82 -10.56
N VAL A 420 25.57 -3.24 -11.54
CA VAL A 420 24.56 -3.91 -12.37
C VAL A 420 24.74 -3.54 -13.84
N ALA A 421 24.56 -4.49 -14.75
CA ALA A 421 24.61 -4.23 -16.19
C ALA A 421 23.28 -3.63 -16.68
N SER A 422 23.33 -2.51 -17.42
CA SER A 422 22.16 -1.87 -18.04
C SER A 422 21.68 -2.62 -19.31
N GLY A 423 21.43 -3.92 -19.20
CA GLY A 423 21.09 -4.83 -20.29
C GLY A 423 22.30 -5.58 -20.87
N THR A 424 22.07 -6.51 -21.80
CA THR A 424 23.04 -7.52 -22.28
C THR A 424 24.34 -6.96 -22.89
N ARG A 425 24.35 -5.68 -23.28
CA ARG A 425 25.54 -4.93 -23.75
C ARG A 425 25.60 -3.51 -23.17
N GLY A 426 24.89 -3.27 -22.06
CA GLY A 426 24.87 -1.96 -21.41
C GLY A 426 26.13 -1.72 -20.57
N PRO A 427 26.45 -0.45 -20.24
CA PRO A 427 27.47 -0.15 -19.26
C PRO A 427 27.11 -0.74 -17.89
N LEU A 428 28.13 -1.02 -17.07
CA LEU A 428 27.99 -1.34 -15.66
C LEU A 428 27.70 -0.04 -14.88
N GLU A 429 26.63 -0.05 -14.10
CA GLU A 429 26.24 1.05 -13.23
C GLU A 429 26.64 0.76 -11.78
N LYS A 430 27.08 1.79 -11.05
CA LYS A 430 27.35 1.71 -9.61
C LYS A 430 26.04 1.62 -8.81
N VAL A 431 25.95 0.64 -7.92
CA VAL A 431 24.87 0.48 -6.94
C VAL A 431 25.34 1.03 -5.61
N TYR A 432 24.55 1.91 -4.98
CA TYR A 432 24.81 2.47 -3.65
C TYR A 432 23.74 2.00 -2.66
N ARG A 433 23.94 2.14 -1.34
CA ARG A 433 22.84 1.93 -0.39
C ARG A 433 21.93 3.14 -0.40
N ARG A 434 20.62 2.92 -0.20
CA ARG A 434 19.64 4.00 -0.02
C ARG A 434 19.98 4.88 1.18
N LYS A 435 20.66 4.33 2.20
CA LYS A 435 21.14 5.07 3.39
C LYS A 435 22.12 6.20 3.02
N ASP A 436 22.82 6.10 1.89
CA ASP A 436 23.83 7.06 1.43
C ASP A 436 23.19 8.18 0.58
N VAL A 437 21.90 8.03 0.23
CA VAL A 437 21.11 9.04 -0.46
C VAL A 437 20.55 10.04 0.56
N ARG A 438 20.69 11.33 0.26
CA ARG A 438 20.16 12.44 1.06
C ARG A 438 19.22 13.30 0.22
N VAL A 439 18.18 13.82 0.87
CA VAL A 439 17.31 14.84 0.29
C VAL A 439 18.06 16.16 0.24
N VAL A 440 18.08 16.81 -0.92
CA VAL A 440 18.73 18.10 -1.16
C VAL A 440 17.74 19.20 -1.47
N ARG A 441 17.92 20.38 -0.85
CA ARG A 441 17.03 21.54 -0.95
C ARG A 441 17.85 22.81 -1.20
N SER A 442 17.25 23.81 -1.86
CA SER A 442 17.85 25.14 -2.01
C SER A 442 17.94 25.83 -0.65
N ALA A 443 18.83 26.81 -0.49
CA ALA A 443 18.97 27.58 0.76
C ALA A 443 17.61 28.13 1.25
N ASP A 444 16.87 28.81 0.36
CA ASP A 444 15.49 29.28 0.55
C ASP A 444 14.48 28.18 1.01
N LYS A 445 14.70 26.92 0.63
CA LYS A 445 13.84 25.78 1.04
C LYS A 445 14.35 25.07 2.30
N TRP A 446 15.59 25.31 2.72
CA TRP A 446 16.06 25.00 4.08
C TRP A 446 15.63 26.09 5.07
N TYR A 447 15.62 27.36 4.65
CA TYR A 447 15.20 28.49 5.49
C TYR A 447 13.74 28.36 5.94
N ARG A 448 12.83 27.94 5.04
CA ARG A 448 11.44 27.57 5.39
C ARG A 448 11.31 26.28 6.24
N LEU A 449 12.41 25.66 6.64
CA LEU A 449 12.49 24.59 7.63
C LEU A 449 13.29 25.02 8.88
N GLY A 450 13.52 26.33 9.06
CA GLY A 450 14.29 26.86 10.18
C GLY A 450 15.79 26.55 10.12
N ARG A 451 16.36 26.41 8.91
CA ARG A 451 17.78 26.07 8.71
C ARG A 451 18.45 26.93 7.66
N GLU A 452 19.67 27.38 7.92
CA GLU A 452 20.49 28.11 6.95
C GLU A 452 21.69 27.29 6.49
N VAL A 453 22.24 27.62 5.33
CA VAL A 453 23.41 26.94 4.76
C VAL A 453 24.66 27.54 5.39
N LYS A 454 25.55 26.69 5.90
CA LYS A 454 26.77 27.14 6.57
C LYS A 454 27.65 27.98 5.64
N PRO A 455 28.41 28.96 6.15
CA PRO A 455 29.34 29.73 5.33
C PRO A 455 30.30 28.86 4.52
N ASN A 456 30.46 29.20 3.23
CA ASN A 456 31.39 28.57 2.29
C ASN A 456 31.11 27.09 1.92
N GLU A 457 29.92 26.55 2.20
CA GLU A 457 29.52 25.20 1.77
C GLU A 457 29.39 25.05 0.25
N ILE A 458 29.92 23.95 -0.29
CA ILE A 458 29.84 23.63 -1.73
C ILE A 458 28.51 22.93 -2.03
N PRO A 459 27.69 23.37 -3.02
CA PRO A 459 26.42 22.73 -3.33
C PRO A 459 26.56 21.25 -3.68
N ALA A 460 25.85 20.37 -2.94
CA ALA A 460 25.85 18.93 -3.18
C ALA A 460 25.32 18.53 -4.58
N LYS A 461 24.51 19.40 -5.19
CA LYS A 461 24.00 19.23 -6.55
C LYS A 461 23.58 20.59 -7.11
N TRP A 462 23.72 20.77 -8.41
CA TRP A 462 23.13 21.89 -9.13
C TRP A 462 21.89 21.40 -9.89
N LEU A 463 20.78 22.13 -9.77
CA LEU A 463 19.53 21.81 -10.49
C LEU A 463 19.37 22.74 -11.69
N PRO A 464 19.09 22.23 -12.91
CA PRO A 464 18.91 23.08 -14.07
C PRO A 464 17.78 24.09 -13.86
N LYS A 465 17.99 25.34 -14.29
CA LYS A 465 16.98 26.42 -14.22
C LYS A 465 15.70 25.96 -14.94
N ARG A 466 14.53 26.26 -14.38
CA ARG A 466 13.25 26.04 -15.10
C ARG A 466 13.25 26.99 -16.30
N ALA A 467 13.08 26.45 -17.51
CA ALA A 467 13.02 27.27 -18.72
C ALA A 467 11.88 28.31 -18.60
N LYS A 468 12.24 29.61 -18.59
CA LYS A 468 11.28 30.71 -18.75
C LYS A 468 10.59 30.49 -20.12
N PRO A 469 9.24 30.52 -20.23
CA PRO A 469 8.61 30.62 -21.55
C PRO A 469 9.04 31.95 -22.20
N ARG A 470 9.51 31.91 -23.46
CA ARG A 470 10.16 33.06 -24.13
C ARG A 470 9.15 34.19 -24.44
N ARG A 471 8.90 35.07 -23.45
CA ARG A 471 8.08 36.29 -23.57
C ARG A 471 8.62 37.47 -22.73
N SER A 472 9.75 38.01 -23.18
CA SER A 472 9.94 39.46 -23.34
C SER A 472 10.99 39.67 -24.43
N ARG A 473 10.96 40.80 -25.12
CA ARG A 473 11.97 41.19 -26.13
C ARG A 473 12.81 42.38 -25.67
N LEU A 474 12.83 42.60 -24.35
CA LEU A 474 13.56 43.63 -23.62
C LEU A 474 14.16 43.02 -22.34
N GLU A 475 15.20 42.20 -22.49
CA GLU A 475 16.22 41.91 -21.47
C GLU A 475 17.57 42.14 -22.20
N SER A 476 18.54 42.79 -21.55
CA SER A 476 19.77 43.30 -22.20
C SER A 476 20.71 42.17 -22.66
N PRO A 477 21.48 42.32 -23.76
CA PRO A 477 22.41 41.29 -24.24
C PRO A 477 23.58 40.96 -23.29
N GLU A 478 23.78 41.72 -22.22
CA GLU A 478 24.97 41.67 -21.36
C GLU A 478 24.81 40.76 -20.12
N GLU A 479 23.59 40.35 -19.77
CA GLU A 479 23.32 39.46 -18.61
C GLU A 479 23.27 37.95 -18.97
N VAL A 480 23.35 37.58 -20.25
CA VAL A 480 23.06 36.22 -20.73
C VAL A 480 24.21 35.21 -20.69
N GLU A 481 25.45 35.63 -20.44
CA GLU A 481 26.63 34.75 -20.47
C GLU A 481 27.20 34.36 -19.09
N ALA A 482 26.72 34.98 -18.00
CA ALA A 482 27.45 34.95 -16.72
C ALA A 482 27.21 33.72 -15.82
N ASP A 483 26.06 33.02 -15.92
CA ASP A 483 25.72 32.00 -14.91
C ASP A 483 24.71 30.93 -15.40
N ASP A 484 25.18 29.92 -16.15
CA ASP A 484 24.35 28.76 -16.55
C ASP A 484 24.34 27.62 -15.49
N ALA A 485 25.01 27.81 -14.34
CA ALA A 485 25.28 26.74 -13.37
C ALA A 485 24.02 26.10 -12.76
N GLY A 486 22.90 26.82 -12.71
CA GLY A 486 21.60 26.31 -12.27
C GLY A 486 21.08 26.95 -10.99
N VAL A 487 20.44 26.14 -10.13
CA VAL A 487 20.05 26.47 -8.76
C VAL A 487 20.80 25.53 -7.82
N PRO A 488 21.64 26.04 -6.90
CA PRO A 488 22.37 25.18 -5.96
C PRO A 488 21.43 24.56 -4.93
N VAL A 489 21.67 23.29 -4.60
CA VAL A 489 20.97 22.58 -3.51
C VAL A 489 21.94 21.82 -2.62
N TYR A 490 21.62 21.83 -1.32
CA TYR A 490 22.48 21.40 -0.22
C TYR A 490 21.81 20.26 0.56
N ARG A 491 22.61 19.39 1.20
CA ARG A 491 22.12 18.34 2.12
C ARG A 491 21.85 18.94 3.52
N LEU A 492 21.34 18.13 4.45
CA LEU A 492 21.06 18.54 5.82
C LEU A 492 22.36 18.84 6.62
N ASP A 493 23.39 18.03 6.43
CA ASP A 493 24.72 18.15 7.05
C ASP A 493 25.42 19.50 6.74
N GLN A 494 25.10 20.10 5.60
CA GLN A 494 25.61 21.39 5.11
C GLN A 494 24.81 22.59 5.65
N THR A 495 23.90 22.34 6.59
CA THR A 495 23.04 23.37 7.19
C THR A 495 23.14 23.36 8.70
N GLU A 496 22.89 24.51 9.29
CA GLU A 496 22.74 24.69 10.74
C GLU A 496 21.33 25.17 11.08
N LEU A 497 20.99 25.21 12.37
CA LEU A 497 19.70 25.73 12.81
C LEU A 497 19.73 27.26 12.68
N TYR A 498 18.77 27.84 11.97
CA TYR A 498 18.68 29.30 11.85
C TYR A 498 18.29 29.89 13.21
N GLU A 499 19.18 30.69 13.80
CA GLU A 499 18.92 31.39 15.05
C GLU A 499 18.38 32.82 14.75
N PRO A 500 17.08 33.09 14.91
CA PRO A 500 16.53 34.43 14.75
C PRO A 500 17.12 35.40 15.80
N PRO A 501 17.36 36.68 15.46
CA PRO A 501 17.80 37.68 16.43
C PRO A 501 16.88 37.72 17.66
N PRO A 502 17.42 37.79 18.90
CA PRO A 502 16.61 37.75 20.10
C PRO A 502 15.82 39.05 20.31
N VAL A 503 14.72 38.96 21.08
CA VAL A 503 13.99 40.14 21.58
C VAL A 503 14.91 40.99 22.43
N ARG A 504 14.80 42.32 22.31
CA ARG A 504 15.51 43.29 23.16
C ARG A 504 14.57 44.40 23.59
N ASN A 505 14.50 44.67 24.89
CA ASN A 505 13.67 45.73 25.50
C ASN A 505 12.21 45.69 25.02
N GLY A 506 11.58 44.51 25.10
CA GLY A 506 10.20 44.26 24.65
C GLY A 506 9.95 44.31 23.14
N ARG A 507 10.95 44.63 22.30
CA ARG A 507 10.78 44.81 20.85
C ARG A 507 11.12 43.55 20.06
N VAL A 508 10.22 43.20 19.14
CA VAL A 508 10.34 42.02 18.27
C VAL A 508 11.07 42.41 16.97
N PRO A 509 12.06 41.64 16.49
CA PRO A 509 12.71 41.91 15.20
C PRO A 509 11.72 41.76 14.03
N LYS A 510 11.81 42.66 13.05
CA LYS A 510 10.90 42.76 11.90
C LYS A 510 11.69 42.85 10.60
N ASN A 511 11.21 42.17 9.57
CA ASN A 511 11.76 42.24 8.22
C ASN A 511 11.36 43.57 7.54
N LYS A 512 11.83 43.77 6.28
CA LYS A 512 11.56 45.00 5.50
C LYS A 512 10.07 45.28 5.23
N PHE A 513 9.18 44.33 5.52
CA PHE A 513 7.73 44.45 5.37
C PHE A 513 6.99 44.62 6.71
N GLY A 514 7.72 44.79 7.83
CA GLY A 514 7.15 44.96 9.17
C GLY A 514 6.68 43.67 9.85
N ASN A 515 6.90 42.51 9.22
CA ASN A 515 6.47 41.19 9.69
C ASN A 515 7.68 40.38 10.18
N ILE A 516 7.44 39.22 10.79
CA ILE A 516 8.48 38.24 11.14
C ILE A 516 8.19 36.89 10.48
N GLU A 517 9.23 36.17 10.07
CA GLU A 517 9.11 34.93 9.29
C GLU A 517 9.25 33.70 10.19
N VAL A 518 8.14 32.99 10.40
CA VAL A 518 8.02 31.87 11.35
C VAL A 518 7.38 30.67 10.64
N TYR A 519 8.16 30.03 9.77
CA TYR A 519 7.72 28.84 9.02
C TYR A 519 7.72 27.57 9.90
N VAL A 520 8.54 27.55 10.96
CA VAL A 520 8.63 26.47 11.96
C VAL A 520 8.86 27.06 13.36
N PRO A 521 8.53 26.35 14.46
CA PRO A 521 8.64 26.89 15.82
C PRO A 521 10.05 27.37 16.24
N SER A 522 11.12 26.78 15.68
CA SER A 522 12.51 27.21 15.97
C SER A 522 12.88 28.58 15.39
N MET A 523 12.01 29.18 14.57
CA MET A 523 12.19 30.54 14.03
C MET A 523 11.56 31.62 14.92
N VAL A 524 10.98 31.26 16.07
CA VAL A 524 10.53 32.24 17.07
C VAL A 524 11.77 32.78 17.81
N PRO A 525 11.97 34.12 17.89
CA PRO A 525 13.06 34.72 18.64
C PRO A 525 13.18 34.22 20.08
N ARG A 526 14.42 34.05 20.57
CA ARG A 526 14.64 33.86 22.01
C ARG A 526 14.08 35.08 22.77
N GLY A 527 13.24 34.83 23.77
CA GLY A 527 12.49 35.86 24.49
C GLY A 527 11.15 36.27 23.86
N ALA A 528 10.68 35.59 22.81
CA ALA A 528 9.37 35.81 22.20
C ALA A 528 8.44 34.59 22.28
N VAL A 529 7.15 34.81 22.04
CA VAL A 529 6.13 33.78 21.83
C VAL A 529 5.33 34.08 20.56
N HIS A 530 4.92 33.02 19.83
CA HIS A 530 4.02 33.11 18.68
C HIS A 530 2.58 32.78 19.10
N ILE A 531 1.70 33.78 19.11
CA ILE A 531 0.29 33.66 19.50
C ILE A 531 -0.54 33.52 18.23
N ILE A 532 -1.03 32.30 17.98
CA ILE A 532 -1.83 31.94 16.79
C ILE A 532 -3.32 32.17 17.09
N HIS A 533 -3.77 33.42 16.98
CA HIS A 533 -5.19 33.78 17.06
C HIS A 533 -5.51 34.91 16.06
N GLU A 534 -6.72 34.90 15.48
CA GLU A 534 -7.12 35.90 14.49
C GLU A 534 -7.07 37.32 15.06
N HIS A 535 -7.64 37.49 16.25
CA HIS A 535 -7.69 38.78 16.93
C HIS A 535 -6.40 39.16 17.68
N ALA A 536 -5.32 38.34 17.62
CA ALA A 536 -4.10 38.60 18.40
C ALA A 536 -3.50 39.97 18.08
N ARG A 537 -3.51 40.36 16.80
CA ARG A 537 -3.05 41.69 16.35
C ARG A 537 -3.88 42.83 16.94
N ARG A 538 -5.20 42.63 17.12
CA ARG A 538 -6.09 43.61 17.79
C ARG A 538 -5.78 43.69 19.28
N ALA A 539 -5.60 42.55 19.95
CA ALA A 539 -5.26 42.50 21.38
C ALA A 539 -3.93 43.21 21.69
N ALA A 540 -2.85 42.90 20.97
CA ALA A 540 -1.57 43.57 21.18
C ALA A 540 -1.59 45.07 20.82
N TYR A 541 -2.41 45.48 19.84
CA TYR A 541 -2.63 46.91 19.53
C TYR A 541 -3.39 47.64 20.64
N LEU A 542 -4.45 47.04 21.20
CA LEU A 542 -5.20 47.61 22.33
C LEU A 542 -4.33 47.79 23.58
N LEU A 543 -3.37 46.90 23.80
CA LEU A 543 -2.39 46.98 24.90
C LEU A 543 -1.20 47.92 24.62
N GLY A 544 -1.06 48.45 23.40
CA GLY A 544 0.07 49.30 23.02
C GLY A 544 1.42 48.56 22.85
N ILE A 545 1.40 47.23 22.70
CA ILE A 545 2.58 46.36 22.78
C ILE A 545 3.24 46.19 21.40
N ASP A 546 4.58 46.21 21.38
CA ASP A 546 5.35 45.94 20.16
C ASP A 546 5.18 44.49 19.72
N HIS A 547 4.62 44.31 18.52
CA HIS A 547 4.35 43.01 17.93
C HIS A 547 4.76 42.97 16.46
N ALA A 548 4.98 41.76 15.95
CA ALA A 548 5.23 41.50 14.52
C ALA A 548 4.21 40.47 14.01
N PRO A 549 3.45 40.74 12.93
CA PRO A 549 2.61 39.72 12.32
C PRO A 549 3.46 38.53 11.82
N ALA A 550 3.03 37.31 12.13
CA ALA A 550 3.82 36.11 11.87
C ALA A 550 3.53 35.53 10.49
N LEU A 551 4.49 35.64 9.57
CA LEU A 551 4.46 35.02 8.25
C LEU A 551 4.76 33.53 8.38
N THR A 552 3.72 32.71 8.25
CA THR A 552 3.79 31.24 8.42
C THR A 552 3.92 30.49 7.09
N GLY A 553 3.69 31.15 5.96
CA GLY A 553 3.77 30.53 4.64
C GLY A 553 3.24 31.40 3.51
N PHE A 554 3.00 30.79 2.35
CA PHE A 554 2.42 31.43 1.17
C PHE A 554 1.32 30.56 0.57
N GLU A 555 0.18 31.15 0.28
CA GLU A 555 -0.93 30.50 -0.44
C GLU A 555 -0.84 30.88 -1.93
N PHE A 556 -0.86 29.90 -2.82
CA PHE A 556 -0.74 30.13 -4.26
C PHE A 556 -2.08 29.94 -4.97
N LYS A 557 -2.70 31.05 -5.38
CA LYS A 557 -3.94 31.07 -6.18
C LYS A 557 -3.57 31.31 -7.64
N GLY A 558 -3.57 30.24 -8.42
CA GLY A 558 -3.15 30.24 -9.83
C GLY A 558 -1.66 30.56 -10.00
N ARG A 559 -1.35 31.82 -10.33
CA ARG A 559 0.03 32.32 -10.50
C ARG A 559 0.45 33.36 -9.46
N GLN A 560 -0.46 33.82 -8.60
CA GLN A 560 -0.17 34.77 -7.53
C GLN A 560 0.06 34.01 -6.22
N GLY A 561 1.13 34.36 -5.50
CA GLY A 561 1.43 33.86 -4.18
C GLY A 561 1.17 34.95 -3.13
N THR A 562 0.22 34.71 -2.23
CA THR A 562 -0.16 35.62 -1.16
C THR A 562 0.53 35.21 0.15
N ALA A 563 1.09 36.18 0.87
CA ALA A 563 1.71 35.98 2.17
C ALA A 563 0.67 35.60 3.24
N VAL A 564 0.87 34.46 3.92
CA VAL A 564 -0.06 33.94 4.93
C VAL A 564 0.40 34.32 6.33
N LEU A 565 -0.12 35.45 6.80
CA LEU A 565 0.06 35.92 8.17
C LEU A 565 -0.91 35.17 9.11
N ARG A 566 -0.41 34.54 10.17
CA ARG A 566 -1.24 33.82 11.17
C ARG A 566 -0.83 34.21 12.58
N GLY A 567 -1.64 35.07 13.19
CA GLY A 567 -1.36 35.61 14.52
C GLY A 567 -0.14 36.54 14.53
N ILE A 568 0.48 36.69 15.70
CA ILE A 568 1.59 37.61 15.95
C ILE A 568 2.70 36.96 16.78
N VAL A 569 3.90 37.53 16.68
CA VAL A 569 4.97 37.34 17.67
C VAL A 569 5.02 38.57 18.57
N VAL A 570 5.13 38.33 19.89
CA VAL A 570 5.32 39.33 20.96
C VAL A 570 6.46 38.89 21.87
N ALA A 571 7.01 39.81 22.66
CA ALA A 571 7.92 39.43 23.75
C ALA A 571 7.18 38.56 24.79
N ALA A 572 7.86 37.55 25.33
CA ALA A 572 7.24 36.56 26.22
C ALA A 572 6.69 37.17 27.52
N GLU A 573 7.29 38.27 28.00
CA GLU A 573 6.82 39.08 29.13
C GLU A 573 5.39 39.64 28.97
N TYR A 574 4.85 39.67 27.75
CA TYR A 574 3.51 40.15 27.44
C TYR A 574 2.50 39.05 27.11
N GLN A 575 2.89 37.77 27.17
CA GLN A 575 2.06 36.64 26.75
C GLN A 575 0.70 36.62 27.47
N GLU A 576 0.73 36.72 28.80
CA GLU A 576 -0.47 36.63 29.66
C GLU A 576 -1.42 37.82 29.43
N ALA A 577 -0.88 39.03 29.27
CA ALA A 577 -1.67 40.23 28.98
C ALA A 577 -2.40 40.12 27.62
N VAL A 578 -1.70 39.65 26.58
CA VAL A 578 -2.31 39.44 25.25
C VAL A 578 -3.37 38.33 25.30
N GLN A 579 -3.14 37.25 26.06
CA GLN A 579 -4.11 36.17 26.21
C GLN A 579 -5.37 36.64 26.94
N ALA A 580 -5.24 37.36 28.06
CA ALA A 580 -6.40 37.88 28.81
C ALA A 580 -7.28 38.81 27.97
N VAL A 581 -6.69 39.62 27.09
CA VAL A 581 -7.45 40.46 26.13
C VAL A 581 -8.06 39.63 25.00
N LEU A 582 -7.42 38.54 24.55
CA LEU A 582 -8.02 37.60 23.60
C LEU A 582 -9.25 36.89 24.18
N ASP A 583 -9.15 36.39 25.41
CA ASP A 583 -10.25 35.72 26.11
C ASP A 583 -11.42 36.70 26.32
N GLY A 584 -11.13 37.94 26.72
CA GLY A 584 -12.13 39.01 26.83
C GLY A 584 -12.81 39.35 25.50
N LEU A 585 -12.06 39.41 24.39
CA LEU A 585 -12.63 39.62 23.05
C LEU A 585 -13.53 38.45 22.62
N GLY A 586 -13.13 37.21 22.92
CA GLY A 586 -13.93 36.01 22.64
C GLY A 586 -15.24 35.97 23.43
N ASN A 587 -15.21 36.35 24.70
CA ASN A 587 -16.41 36.45 25.54
C ASN A 587 -17.42 37.46 24.97
N VAL A 588 -16.95 38.67 24.57
CA VAL A 588 -17.81 39.69 23.97
C VAL A 588 -18.40 39.24 22.62
N GLU A 589 -17.63 38.52 21.79
CA GLU A 589 -18.16 37.96 20.54
C GLU A 589 -19.21 36.87 20.82
N GLN A 590 -19.00 36.01 21.83
CA GLN A 590 -19.99 35.01 22.24
C GLN A 590 -21.27 35.66 22.78
N GLU A 591 -21.16 36.69 23.62
CA GLU A 591 -22.33 37.43 24.14
C GLU A 591 -23.15 38.06 23.01
N LEU A 592 -22.50 38.71 22.04
CA LEU A 592 -23.16 39.26 20.85
C LEU A 592 -23.77 38.16 19.95
N ALA A 593 -23.11 37.01 19.83
CA ALA A 593 -23.65 35.87 19.08
C ALA A 593 -24.88 35.26 19.77
N ASP A 594 -24.87 35.14 21.10
CA ASP A 594 -26.00 34.63 21.88
C ASP A 594 -27.14 35.65 21.96
N GLU A 595 -26.87 36.96 21.98
CA GLU A 595 -27.88 37.99 21.83
C GLU A 595 -28.56 37.93 20.46
N ARG A 596 -27.81 37.78 19.37
CA ARG A 596 -28.37 37.56 18.02
C ARG A 596 -29.26 36.31 17.98
N LYS A 597 -28.85 35.19 18.60
CA LYS A 597 -29.67 33.98 18.74
C LYS A 597 -30.96 34.25 19.54
N ARG A 598 -30.87 34.98 20.67
CA ARG A 598 -32.03 35.37 21.50
C ARG A 598 -33.01 36.22 20.71
N LEU A 599 -32.54 37.24 19.97
CA LEU A 599 -33.38 38.09 19.13
C LEU A 599 -34.08 37.32 18.00
N LEU A 600 -33.38 36.40 17.34
CA LEU A 600 -33.97 35.51 16.33
C LEU A 600 -35.02 34.57 16.97
N ALA A 601 -34.73 33.98 18.12
CA ALA A 601 -35.67 33.14 18.86
C ALA A 601 -36.93 33.93 19.27
N LEU A 602 -36.78 35.16 19.78
CA LEU A 602 -37.89 36.05 20.14
C LEU A 602 -38.72 36.45 18.91
N ARG A 603 -38.09 36.74 17.77
CA ARG A 603 -38.77 36.99 16.48
C ARG A 603 -39.61 35.77 16.04
N MET A 604 -39.07 34.55 16.18
CA MET A 604 -39.78 33.31 15.86
C MET A 604 -40.91 33.01 16.87
N TRP A 605 -40.70 33.23 18.17
CA TRP A 605 -41.75 33.13 19.19
C TRP A 605 -42.89 34.13 18.94
N ARG A 606 -42.59 35.37 18.55
CA ARG A 606 -43.60 36.37 18.15
C ARG A 606 -44.41 35.88 16.94
N LYS A 607 -43.76 35.29 15.92
CA LYS A 607 -44.43 34.72 14.74
C LYS A 607 -45.33 33.54 15.13
N LEU A 608 -44.84 32.62 15.97
CA LEU A 608 -45.60 31.47 16.46
C LEU A 608 -46.83 31.90 17.29
N LEU A 609 -46.65 32.77 18.29
CA LEU A 609 -47.74 33.25 19.15
C LEU A 609 -48.78 34.06 18.36
N MET A 610 -48.37 34.83 17.35
CA MET A 610 -49.31 35.49 16.44
C MET A 610 -50.09 34.47 15.60
N GLY A 611 -49.41 33.47 15.04
CA GLY A 611 -50.05 32.38 14.29
C GLY A 611 -51.03 31.56 15.13
N LEU A 612 -50.70 31.28 16.39
CA LEU A 612 -51.58 30.59 17.34
C LEU A 612 -52.81 31.45 17.70
N ARG A 613 -52.65 32.76 17.93
CA ARG A 613 -53.80 33.68 18.16
C ARG A 613 -54.70 33.84 16.94
N ILE A 614 -54.11 33.85 15.74
CA ILE A 614 -54.86 33.86 14.47
C ILE A 614 -55.64 32.53 14.33
N ARG A 615 -54.99 31.39 14.57
CA ARG A 615 -55.61 30.06 14.57
C ARG A 615 -56.75 29.96 15.60
N GLU A 616 -56.54 30.42 16.83
CA GLU A 616 -57.55 30.49 17.89
C GLU A 616 -58.76 31.33 17.47
N ARG A 617 -58.54 32.51 16.88
CA ARG A 617 -59.61 33.38 16.35
C ARG A 617 -60.35 32.81 15.13
N ILE A 618 -59.68 31.99 14.30
CA ILE A 618 -60.31 31.33 13.15
C ILE A 618 -61.23 30.19 13.63
N TRP A 619 -60.77 29.39 14.61
CA TRP A 619 -61.53 28.25 15.11
C TRP A 619 -62.47 28.60 16.29
N SER A 620 -62.51 29.84 16.78
CA SER A 620 -63.40 30.24 17.87
C SER A 620 -64.86 30.25 17.42
N GLY A 621 -65.58 29.17 17.75
CA GLY A 621 -66.98 28.95 17.35
C GLY A 621 -67.17 27.91 16.25
N VAL A 622 -66.11 27.21 15.84
CA VAL A 622 -66.17 26.05 14.92
C VAL A 622 -66.21 24.76 15.73
N ASP A 623 -67.02 23.79 15.31
CA ASP A 623 -67.14 22.50 16.00
C ASP A 623 -65.88 21.65 15.83
N ALA A 624 -65.57 20.85 16.86
CA ALA A 624 -64.30 20.11 16.95
C ALA A 624 -64.07 19.13 15.78
N VAL A 625 -65.14 18.58 15.20
CA VAL A 625 -65.07 17.66 14.05
C VAL A 625 -64.68 18.39 12.76
N GLU A 626 -65.29 19.55 12.51
CA GLU A 626 -65.04 20.39 11.33
C GLU A 626 -63.60 20.94 11.33
N LYS A 627 -63.09 21.30 12.52
CA LYS A 627 -61.66 21.64 12.70
C LYS A 627 -60.73 20.45 12.40
N ASP A 628 -61.04 19.25 12.90
CA ASP A 628 -60.18 18.07 12.75
C ASP A 628 -60.12 17.57 11.29
N GLU A 629 -61.21 17.72 10.55
CA GLU A 629 -61.26 17.48 9.10
C GLU A 629 -60.42 18.51 8.32
N ALA A 630 -60.52 19.78 8.68
CA ALA A 630 -59.74 20.84 8.03
C ALA A 630 -58.24 20.78 8.34
N GLU A 631 -57.84 20.42 9.57
CA GLU A 631 -56.42 20.20 9.90
C GLU A 631 -55.86 18.98 9.13
N ARG A 632 -56.62 17.89 8.99
CA ARG A 632 -56.25 16.74 8.12
C ARG A 632 -56.14 17.11 6.63
N GLN A 633 -57.01 17.98 6.12
CA GLN A 633 -56.90 18.46 4.73
C GLN A 633 -55.66 19.35 4.54
N ALA A 634 -55.36 20.23 5.49
CA ALA A 634 -54.18 21.09 5.44
C ALA A 634 -52.86 20.30 5.51
N GLU A 635 -52.80 19.20 6.27
CA GLU A 635 -51.64 18.30 6.28
C GLU A 635 -51.43 17.60 4.92
N LEU A 636 -52.53 17.19 4.25
CA LEU A 636 -52.48 16.62 2.90
C LEU A 636 -52.01 17.64 1.85
N GLU A 637 -52.48 18.88 1.92
CA GLU A 637 -52.05 19.95 1.00
C GLU A 637 -50.59 20.37 1.24
N ALA A 638 -50.17 20.50 2.50
CA ALA A 638 -48.78 20.83 2.85
C ALA A 638 -47.78 19.75 2.40
N GLY A 639 -48.17 18.47 2.44
CA GLY A 639 -47.37 17.36 1.91
C GLY A 639 -47.23 17.33 0.39
N ILE A 640 -47.97 18.18 -0.34
CA ILE A 640 -47.90 18.33 -1.80
C ILE A 640 -47.08 19.58 -2.19
N SER A 641 -47.01 20.60 -1.32
CA SER A 641 -46.36 21.88 -1.60
C SER A 641 -44.86 21.97 -1.27
N ASP A 642 -44.20 20.88 -0.87
CA ASP A 642 -42.76 20.87 -0.51
C ASP A 642 -41.83 20.85 -1.75
N ALA A 643 -42.25 21.54 -2.81
CA ALA A 643 -41.56 21.70 -4.08
C ALA A 643 -41.63 23.16 -4.55
N GLU A 644 -40.45 23.77 -4.69
CA GLU A 644 -40.20 25.14 -5.19
C GLU A 644 -40.71 26.30 -4.31
N SER A 645 -39.80 26.87 -3.51
CA SER A 645 -39.80 28.29 -3.15
C SER A 645 -38.36 28.79 -3.11
N ASP A 646 -37.99 29.62 -4.09
CA ASP A 646 -36.66 30.25 -4.21
C ASP A 646 -36.57 31.53 -3.35
N MET A 647 -35.37 32.10 -3.27
CA MET A 647 -35.06 33.30 -2.50
C MET A 647 -35.74 34.56 -3.06
N THR A 648 -36.31 35.40 -2.17
CA THR A 648 -36.25 36.86 -2.36
C THR A 648 -36.41 37.68 -1.06
N GLU A 649 -35.76 38.84 -1.11
CA GLU A 649 -36.10 40.14 -0.50
C GLU A 649 -36.11 40.29 1.04
N GLU A 650 -35.07 40.99 1.48
CA GLU A 650 -35.06 41.82 2.69
C GLU A 650 -36.17 42.87 2.61
N LEU A 651 -36.97 43.00 3.67
CA LEU A 651 -37.92 44.10 3.82
C LEU A 651 -37.57 44.87 5.09
N ASP A 652 -36.79 45.93 4.91
CA ASP A 652 -36.37 46.84 5.97
C ASP A 652 -37.57 47.70 6.40
N MET A 653 -38.01 47.54 7.65
CA MET A 653 -38.99 48.44 8.25
C MET A 653 -38.28 49.29 9.29
N VAL A 654 -37.95 50.51 8.88
CA VAL A 654 -37.62 51.61 9.77
C VAL A 654 -38.73 51.73 10.81
N VAL A 655 -38.34 51.71 12.08
CA VAL A 655 -39.23 52.03 13.19
C VAL A 655 -38.90 53.46 13.61
N ASP A 656 -39.69 54.41 13.14
CA ASP A 656 -39.65 55.77 13.68
C ASP A 656 -40.14 55.73 15.15
N ASP A 657 -39.24 56.09 16.07
CA ASP A 657 -39.52 56.19 17.51
C ASP A 657 -39.40 57.65 17.94
N GLU A 658 -40.46 58.43 17.73
CA GLU A 658 -40.65 59.70 18.42
C GLU A 658 -42.15 59.94 18.65
N GLY A 659 -42.59 59.73 19.89
CA GLY A 659 -44.00 59.84 20.27
C GLY A 659 -44.30 61.11 21.06
N GLU A 660 -45.02 62.06 20.45
CA GLU A 660 -45.74 63.11 21.16
C GLU A 660 -47.26 62.85 21.18
N GLY A 661 -47.93 63.34 22.22
CA GLY A 661 -49.22 62.80 22.64
C GLY A 661 -50.44 63.65 22.30
N GLY A 662 -51.45 63.00 21.74
CA GLY A 662 -52.86 63.11 22.17
C GLY A 662 -53.66 64.37 21.83
N GLY A 663 -54.97 64.18 21.68
CA GLY A 663 -55.93 65.28 21.54
C GLY A 663 -57.15 64.89 20.71
N PHE A 664 -58.35 65.01 21.29
CA PHE A 664 -59.61 64.90 20.55
C PHE A 664 -59.88 66.18 19.74
N LEU A 665 -60.55 66.02 18.60
CA LEU A 665 -61.65 66.91 18.25
C LEU A 665 -62.72 66.13 17.46
N ILE A 666 -63.97 66.54 17.62
CA ILE A 666 -65.13 66.00 16.91
C ILE A 666 -65.74 67.18 16.13
N GLU A 667 -65.75 67.07 14.81
CA GLU A 667 -66.90 67.38 13.93
C GLU A 667 -66.70 66.67 12.58
#